data_AF-A0A819GIV4-F1
#
_entry.id   AF-A0A819GIV4-F1
#
_cell.length_a   1.000
_cell.length_b   1.000
_cell.length_c   1.000
_cell.angle_alpha   90.00
_cell.angle_beta   90.00
_cell.angle_gamma   90.00
#
_symmetry.space_group_name_H-M   'P 1'
#
loop_
_entity.id
_entity.type
_entity.pdbx_description
1 polymer ?
#
loop_
_entity_poly.entity_id
_entity_poly.type
_entity_poly.pdbx_seq_one_letter_code
_entity_poly.pdbx_strand_id
1 'polypeptide(L)'
;IFIAGYNRLAICKILLEHGADVLCKDKGGLVPLHNAASYGHYEVAELLIEHGAQINASDLWQYTPIHEAASKSRVDVCTLLLSHGADPTLPNCHSKTALDIAASRELRDRILYEYNGYSFLDAIHHGDISRIKKLLTNETINFRHFKTENSPLHIVCMSSSGKHRRQILEMLIRRNALMNILNAEQLAPIHVCAAADYCDLIEVLLKNNVDINLVDGQGQSALHHAVKGGHINACRLLLSHKIDTLIVSSCGQTASDIALTSNIQQLLMTCANDKIVSTPSITDLELQLLEASKSGDLDVVKHVLTFNPTLVNCRDALGRNSTPLHFAAGYNRLQVVEYLLLMGADVTARDKGGLVPLHNSCSYGHFEVTALLLKHGASPQIADLWKVTPLHESAAKGKFEICKLLMKYGADTNKKNRDGAIPLDLVKERDSDVADLLRGDSAILDLAKKGNLERLRKLITSENVNCRDPLGRNSTPLHLAAGYNHYEIAQFLLENGSDPNAVDKGGLIALHNASSFGHVDVATLLINYHSDVNARDNWSYTPLHEAASKGRTQLCSLLLSHGANPHLRNQDNQTPLDLASADDVKSLLMDSMSVPISPTLSIGNHSRTTTTTLSTRETTSILGAETNDNHNSRRRLSSASNQSPTISQHHVTSGDGSMSLVTDDERREQALHMTMDEFLSLCQFQSSQQQDTLRELFERECITLDILAEMTHNDLKEIGIHAYGERHKLLKGIERLYKQAKDPWSNVPDRGSIFIELDSNDREYRLVEDELQSTIREHKDSCGGIFTRYIVLKIEKIRNRRLWDRYCHRRNEIADDNNGHENERLLFHGSPFLNSIMNKGFDERHASIAGMFGAGIYFAENSSKSNQYIYGIGGGNGCLVHKDKSCYICSRQMLLCRVCLGRSFLQFSASKLAHAPPGHHSVIGRPSQGGLVYPEYVIYRGEQAYPEYSITYKLLNPMNNDND
;
A
#
# COMPACT_ATOMS: atom_id res chain seq x y z
N ILE A 1 -25.16 -3.54 51.74
CA ILE A 1 -26.23 -3.16 50.80
C ILE A 1 -27.28 -2.23 51.43
N PHE A 2 -28.04 -2.68 52.44
CA PHE A 2 -29.14 -1.88 53.02
C PHE A 2 -28.70 -0.51 53.55
N ILE A 3 -27.66 -0.46 54.40
CA ILE A 3 -27.15 0.77 55.02
C ILE A 3 -26.77 1.85 54.00
N ALA A 4 -26.29 1.45 52.81
CA ALA A 4 -25.89 2.37 51.76
C ALA A 4 -27.05 3.24 51.23
N GLY A 5 -28.31 2.79 51.35
CA GLY A 5 -29.49 3.56 50.95
C GLY A 5 -30.04 4.53 52.00
N TYR A 6 -29.52 4.53 53.24
CA TYR A 6 -30.05 5.34 54.36
C TYR A 6 -29.14 6.48 54.82
N ASN A 7 -28.13 6.84 54.01
CA ASN A 7 -27.13 7.86 54.32
C ASN A 7 -26.46 7.72 55.70
N ARG A 8 -26.12 6.50 56.12
CA ARG A 8 -25.47 6.26 57.43
C ARG A 8 -23.95 6.13 57.25
N LEU A 9 -23.30 7.23 56.90
CA LEU A 9 -21.86 7.28 56.59
C LEU A 9 -20.99 6.63 57.68
N ALA A 10 -21.22 6.97 58.95
CA ALA A 10 -20.45 6.41 60.07
C ALA A 10 -20.58 4.88 60.19
N ILE A 11 -21.78 4.34 59.97
CA ILE A 11 -22.02 2.89 60.01
C ILE A 11 -21.38 2.23 58.79
N CYS A 12 -21.48 2.84 57.60
CA CYS A 12 -20.77 2.36 56.42
C CYS A 12 -19.26 2.28 56.65
N LYS A 13 -18.64 3.31 57.24
CA LYS A 13 -17.22 3.31 57.59
C LYS A 13 -16.85 2.15 58.52
N ILE A 14 -17.58 1.99 59.63
CA ILE A 14 -17.33 0.89 60.57
C ILE A 14 -17.45 -0.47 59.89
N LEU A 15 -18.47 -0.67 59.06
CA LEU A 15 -18.65 -1.93 58.34
C LEU A 15 -17.50 -2.23 57.38
N LEU A 16 -17.04 -1.23 56.63
CA LEU A 16 -15.91 -1.36 55.70
C LEU A 16 -14.59 -1.62 56.43
N GLU A 17 -14.34 -0.93 57.55
CA GLU A 17 -13.19 -1.17 58.43
C GLU A 17 -13.16 -2.61 58.97
N HIS A 18 -14.33 -3.23 59.16
CA HIS A 18 -14.47 -4.63 59.59
C HIS A 18 -14.60 -5.62 58.42
N GLY A 19 -14.22 -5.22 57.20
CA GLY A 19 -14.12 -6.10 56.05
C GLY A 19 -15.45 -6.40 55.34
N ALA A 20 -16.46 -5.54 55.44
CA ALA A 20 -17.67 -5.67 54.66
C ALA A 20 -17.39 -5.60 53.15
N ASP A 21 -17.90 -6.58 52.40
CA ASP A 21 -17.70 -6.68 50.96
C ASP A 21 -18.53 -5.62 50.19
N VAL A 22 -17.86 -4.75 49.44
CA VAL A 22 -18.48 -3.73 48.58
C VAL A 22 -19.04 -4.29 47.26
N LEU A 23 -18.68 -5.52 46.90
CA LEU A 23 -19.11 -6.19 45.67
C LEU A 23 -20.31 -7.11 45.88
N CYS A 24 -20.77 -7.27 47.12
CA CYS A 24 -21.90 -8.13 47.45
C CYS A 24 -23.17 -7.70 46.68
N LYS A 25 -23.96 -8.67 46.23
CA LYS A 25 -25.19 -8.45 45.47
C LYS A 25 -26.42 -8.92 46.25
N ASP A 26 -27.52 -8.19 46.15
CA ASP A 26 -28.81 -8.64 46.68
C ASP A 26 -29.53 -9.58 45.71
N LYS A 27 -30.80 -9.91 46.00
CA LYS A 27 -31.62 -10.79 45.16
C LYS A 27 -31.90 -10.20 43.76
N GLY A 28 -31.83 -8.88 43.60
CA GLY A 28 -31.98 -8.18 42.32
C GLY A 28 -30.66 -7.99 41.58
N GLY A 29 -29.53 -8.42 42.15
CA GLY A 29 -28.21 -8.20 41.61
C GLY A 29 -27.60 -6.83 41.95
N LEU A 30 -28.26 -6.02 42.80
CA LEU A 30 -27.80 -4.68 43.15
C LEU A 30 -26.61 -4.76 44.13
N VAL A 31 -25.53 -4.06 43.79
CA VAL A 31 -24.41 -3.77 44.72
C VAL A 31 -24.73 -2.55 45.61
N PRO A 32 -24.07 -2.36 46.78
CA PRO A 32 -24.28 -1.19 47.65
C PRO A 32 -24.25 0.15 46.93
N LEU A 33 -23.43 0.28 45.89
CA LEU A 33 -23.29 1.51 45.09
C LEU A 33 -24.59 1.87 44.33
N HIS A 34 -25.42 0.91 43.91
CA HIS A 34 -26.71 1.21 43.28
C HIS A 34 -27.64 1.97 44.24
N ASN A 35 -27.71 1.53 45.50
CA ASN A 35 -28.56 2.16 46.50
C ASN A 35 -28.05 3.57 46.85
N ALA A 36 -26.74 3.72 47.08
CA ALA A 36 -26.17 5.04 47.30
C ALA A 36 -26.45 5.98 46.12
N ALA A 37 -26.35 5.45 44.89
CA ALA A 37 -26.58 6.23 43.69
C ALA A 37 -28.05 6.61 43.44
N SER A 38 -28.99 5.68 43.64
CA SER A 38 -30.44 5.92 43.46
C SER A 38 -30.98 6.97 44.44
N TYR A 39 -30.54 6.92 45.70
CA TYR A 39 -30.96 7.86 46.73
C TYR A 39 -30.16 9.18 46.75
N GLY A 40 -29.04 9.26 46.03
CA GLY A 40 -28.24 10.49 45.93
C GLY A 40 -27.27 10.72 47.10
N HIS A 41 -26.84 9.66 47.79
CA HIS A 41 -25.95 9.76 48.95
C HIS A 41 -24.50 9.88 48.49
N TYR A 42 -24.06 11.09 48.16
CA TYR A 42 -22.75 11.39 47.61
C TYR A 42 -21.60 10.82 48.46
N GLU A 43 -21.57 11.12 49.76
CA GLU A 43 -20.46 10.74 50.65
C GLU A 43 -20.39 9.22 50.84
N VAL A 44 -21.54 8.55 50.82
CA VAL A 44 -21.59 7.09 50.90
C VAL A 44 -21.13 6.47 49.58
N ALA A 45 -21.51 7.03 48.44
CA ALA A 45 -21.06 6.57 47.13
C ALA A 45 -19.53 6.75 46.98
N GLU A 46 -18.99 7.90 47.39
CA GLU A 46 -17.56 8.19 47.37
C GLU A 46 -16.79 7.20 48.24
N LEU A 47 -17.24 6.99 49.48
CA LEU A 47 -16.64 6.01 50.39
C LEU A 47 -16.63 4.58 49.82
N LEU A 48 -17.72 4.16 49.17
CA LEU A 48 -17.81 2.84 48.55
C LEU A 48 -16.84 2.69 47.38
N ILE A 49 -16.70 3.72 46.54
CA ILE A 49 -15.75 3.73 45.41
C ILE A 49 -14.31 3.67 45.93
N GLU A 50 -13.96 4.44 46.97
CA GLU A 50 -12.64 4.41 47.61
C GLU A 50 -12.28 3.02 48.16
N HIS A 51 -13.28 2.23 48.57
CA HIS A 51 -13.10 0.86 49.06
C HIS A 51 -13.24 -0.21 47.95
N GLY A 52 -13.19 0.20 46.68
CA GLY A 52 -13.12 -0.72 45.52
C GLY A 52 -14.46 -1.16 44.94
N ALA A 53 -15.55 -0.42 45.18
CA ALA A 53 -16.82 -0.72 44.54
C ALA A 53 -16.73 -0.67 43.00
N GLN A 54 -17.29 -1.66 42.32
CA GLN A 54 -17.34 -1.69 40.86
C GLN A 54 -18.31 -0.62 40.32
N ILE A 55 -17.76 0.36 39.60
CA ILE A 55 -18.48 1.55 39.12
C ILE A 55 -19.53 1.21 38.05
N ASN A 56 -19.17 0.31 37.12
CA ASN A 56 -20.04 -0.18 36.06
C ASN A 56 -20.66 -1.55 36.41
N ALA A 57 -20.85 -1.85 37.69
CA ALA A 57 -21.54 -3.07 38.11
C ALA A 57 -22.97 -3.09 37.57
N SER A 58 -23.37 -4.18 36.94
CA SER A 58 -24.72 -4.35 36.42
C SER A 58 -25.58 -5.22 37.35
N ASP A 59 -26.83 -4.81 37.59
CA ASP A 59 -27.85 -5.63 38.23
C ASP A 59 -28.45 -6.68 37.26
N LEU A 60 -29.49 -7.41 37.67
CA LEU A 60 -30.15 -8.43 36.82
C LEU A 60 -30.85 -7.84 35.58
N TRP A 61 -31.16 -6.54 35.57
CA TRP A 61 -31.75 -5.82 34.45
C TRP A 61 -30.73 -4.99 33.67
N GLN A 62 -29.44 -5.21 33.93
CA GLN A 62 -28.33 -4.48 33.33
C GLN A 62 -28.34 -2.97 33.63
N TYR A 63 -29.02 -2.54 34.70
CA TYR A 63 -28.85 -1.19 35.22
C TYR A 63 -27.50 -1.10 35.92
N THR A 64 -26.81 0.02 35.69
CA THR A 64 -25.58 0.38 36.41
C THR A 64 -25.88 1.50 37.41
N PRO A 65 -25.00 1.77 38.39
CA PRO A 65 -25.20 2.87 39.34
C PRO A 65 -25.48 4.23 38.68
N ILE A 66 -24.90 4.51 37.50
CA ILE A 66 -25.18 5.75 36.77
C ILE A 66 -26.58 5.79 36.15
N HIS A 67 -27.16 4.64 35.80
CA HIS A 67 -28.56 4.57 35.36
C HIS A 67 -29.51 4.99 36.50
N GLU A 68 -29.26 4.46 37.71
CA GLU A 68 -30.02 4.83 38.91
C GLU A 68 -29.90 6.33 39.21
N ALA A 69 -28.67 6.85 39.25
CA ALA A 69 -28.42 8.26 39.50
C ALA A 69 -29.08 9.18 38.45
N ALA A 70 -28.97 8.84 37.16
CA ALA A 70 -29.52 9.64 36.07
C ALA A 70 -31.07 9.67 36.07
N SER A 71 -31.70 8.52 36.32
CA SER A 71 -33.18 8.41 36.36
C SER A 71 -33.80 9.17 37.54
N LYS A 72 -33.07 9.31 38.65
CA LYS A 72 -33.52 10.01 39.87
C LYS A 72 -32.99 11.43 39.98
N SER A 73 -32.39 11.97 38.92
CA SER A 73 -31.83 13.32 38.87
C SER A 73 -30.76 13.61 39.94
N ARG A 74 -29.92 12.62 40.27
CA ARG A 74 -28.82 12.77 41.25
C ARG A 74 -27.57 13.31 40.57
N VAL A 75 -27.57 14.62 40.31
CA VAL A 75 -26.53 15.31 39.51
C VAL A 75 -25.12 15.10 40.08
N ASP A 76 -24.95 15.29 41.40
CA ASP A 76 -23.64 15.21 42.04
C ASP A 76 -23.08 13.78 42.05
N VAL A 77 -23.97 12.79 42.24
CA VAL A 77 -23.59 11.37 42.12
C VAL A 77 -23.24 11.02 40.69
N CYS A 78 -23.96 11.54 39.68
CA CYS A 78 -23.59 11.35 38.28
C CYS A 78 -22.17 11.88 38.02
N THR A 79 -21.86 13.08 38.52
CA THR A 79 -20.53 13.70 38.40
C THR A 79 -19.45 12.84 39.05
N LEU A 80 -19.71 12.35 40.27
CA LEU A 80 -18.82 11.45 41.01
C LEU A 80 -18.56 10.15 40.23
N LEU A 81 -19.61 9.46 39.79
CA LEU A 81 -19.50 8.21 39.05
C LEU A 81 -18.72 8.39 37.74
N LEU A 82 -19.02 9.44 36.97
CA LEU A 82 -18.32 9.75 35.72
C LEU A 82 -16.84 10.05 35.95
N SER A 83 -16.50 10.77 37.03
CA SER A 83 -15.11 11.10 37.36
C SER A 83 -14.24 9.87 37.66
N HIS A 84 -14.87 8.77 38.09
CA HIS A 84 -14.19 7.49 38.34
C HIS A 84 -14.29 6.51 37.16
N GLY A 85 -14.88 6.90 36.02
CA GLY A 85 -14.93 6.07 34.81
C GLY A 85 -16.25 5.31 34.60
N ALA A 86 -17.37 5.82 35.13
CA ALA A 86 -18.68 5.30 34.75
C ALA A 86 -18.96 5.51 33.27
N ASP A 87 -19.50 4.49 32.60
CA ASP A 87 -19.86 4.56 31.19
C ASP A 87 -21.39 4.75 31.04
N PRO A 88 -21.86 5.96 30.70
CA PRO A 88 -23.27 6.24 30.51
C PRO A 88 -23.81 5.68 29.20
N THR A 89 -22.97 5.13 28.32
CA THR A 89 -23.37 4.58 27.00
C THR A 89 -23.75 3.09 27.05
N LEU A 90 -23.52 2.43 28.18
CA LEU A 90 -23.91 1.03 28.37
C LEU A 90 -25.44 0.89 28.30
N PRO A 91 -25.98 0.00 27.45
CA PRO A 91 -27.42 -0.24 27.39
C PRO A 91 -27.86 -1.18 28.52
N ASN A 92 -29.03 -0.90 29.11
CA ASN A 92 -29.71 -1.84 29.99
C ASN A 92 -30.51 -2.90 29.19
N CYS A 93 -31.27 -3.77 29.88
CA CYS A 93 -32.08 -4.81 29.24
C CYS A 93 -33.20 -4.29 28.32
N HIS A 94 -33.53 -2.99 28.42
CA HIS A 94 -34.48 -2.30 27.53
C HIS A 94 -33.78 -1.55 26.38
N SER A 95 -32.47 -1.78 26.18
CA SER A 95 -31.64 -1.04 25.22
C SER A 95 -31.61 0.47 25.45
N LYS A 96 -31.85 0.92 26.69
CA LYS A 96 -31.75 2.33 27.08
C LYS A 96 -30.45 2.56 27.83
N THR A 97 -29.78 3.65 27.48
CA THR A 97 -28.55 4.12 28.15
C THR A 97 -28.89 5.05 29.32
N ALA A 98 -27.90 5.41 30.14
CA ALA A 98 -28.09 6.39 31.22
C ALA A 98 -28.51 7.78 30.66
N LEU A 99 -28.10 8.10 29.42
CA LEU A 99 -28.48 9.32 28.72
C LEU A 99 -29.97 9.33 28.33
N ASP A 100 -30.52 8.17 27.96
CA ASP A 100 -31.92 8.03 27.55
C ASP A 100 -32.90 8.13 28.71
N ILE A 101 -32.49 7.64 29.89
CA ILE A 101 -33.31 7.65 31.10
C ILE A 101 -33.07 8.89 31.99
N ALA A 102 -32.15 9.78 31.61
CA ALA A 102 -31.87 11.00 32.35
C ALA A 102 -33.15 11.83 32.56
N ALA A 103 -33.39 12.25 33.80
CA ALA A 103 -34.64 12.89 34.22
C ALA A 103 -34.92 14.23 33.50
N SER A 104 -33.88 14.92 33.02
CA SER A 104 -33.99 16.18 32.29
C SER A 104 -32.98 16.25 31.15
N ARG A 105 -33.23 17.15 30.18
CA ARG A 105 -32.32 17.38 29.06
C ARG A 105 -31.01 18.00 29.53
N GLU A 106 -31.07 18.90 30.50
CA GLU A 106 -29.90 19.56 31.10
C GLU A 106 -28.98 18.53 31.77
N LEU A 107 -29.56 17.57 32.49
CA LEU A 107 -28.78 16.47 33.09
C LEU A 107 -28.15 15.58 32.03
N ARG A 108 -28.89 15.27 30.94
CA ARG A 108 -28.35 14.48 29.82
C ARG A 108 -27.15 15.16 29.18
N ASP A 109 -27.28 16.45 28.85
CA ASP A 109 -26.23 17.23 28.21
C ASP A 109 -25.00 17.35 29.13
N ARG A 110 -25.23 17.51 30.45
CA ARG A 110 -24.17 17.52 31.46
C ARG A 110 -23.45 16.16 31.57
N ILE A 111 -24.18 15.05 31.64
CA ILE A 111 -23.59 13.70 31.67
C ILE A 111 -22.73 13.48 30.44
N LEU A 112 -23.19 13.90 29.26
CA LEU A 112 -22.43 13.75 28.01
C LEU A 112 -21.16 14.61 28.01
N TYR A 113 -21.26 15.87 28.42
CA TYR A 113 -20.11 16.78 28.53
C TYR A 113 -19.06 16.24 29.51
N GLU A 114 -19.49 15.83 30.70
CA GLU A 114 -18.60 15.29 31.73
C GLU A 114 -17.99 13.94 31.32
N TYR A 115 -18.77 13.03 30.73
CA TYR A 115 -18.25 11.75 30.23
C TYR A 115 -17.17 11.94 29.17
N ASN A 116 -17.40 12.84 28.20
CA ASN A 116 -16.40 13.18 27.19
C ASN A 116 -15.16 13.81 27.82
N GLY A 117 -15.35 14.72 28.78
CA GLY A 117 -14.28 15.36 29.53
C GLY A 117 -13.41 14.38 30.32
N TYR A 118 -14.00 13.55 31.17
CA TYR A 118 -13.27 12.54 31.95
C TYR A 118 -12.63 11.47 31.06
N SER A 119 -13.33 11.01 30.01
CA SER A 119 -12.75 10.07 29.03
C SER A 119 -11.55 10.67 28.30
N PHE A 120 -11.57 11.98 28.05
CA PHE A 120 -10.46 12.72 27.46
C PHE A 120 -9.28 12.83 28.42
N LEU A 121 -9.52 13.20 29.69
CA LEU A 121 -8.47 13.21 30.72
C LEU A 121 -7.84 11.84 30.92
N ASP A 122 -8.65 10.77 30.98
CA ASP A 122 -8.17 9.40 31.11
C ASP A 122 -7.34 8.97 29.88
N ALA A 123 -7.72 9.41 28.68
CA ALA A 123 -6.98 9.12 27.45
C ALA A 123 -5.60 9.77 27.47
N ILE A 124 -5.53 11.00 27.98
CA ILE A 124 -4.29 11.75 28.17
C ILE A 124 -3.40 11.08 29.22
N HIS A 125 -3.98 10.68 30.35
CA HIS A 125 -3.25 10.01 31.43
C HIS A 125 -2.54 8.75 30.93
N HIS A 126 -3.20 7.95 30.09
CA HIS A 126 -2.66 6.71 29.51
C HIS A 126 -1.86 6.90 28.21
N GLY A 127 -1.91 8.08 27.60
CA GLY A 127 -1.20 8.38 26.34
C GLY A 127 -1.85 7.79 25.08
N ASP A 128 -3.16 7.55 25.07
CA ASP A 128 -3.89 7.01 23.91
C ASP A 128 -4.18 8.11 22.87
N ILE A 129 -3.23 8.33 21.95
CA ILE A 129 -3.31 9.37 20.92
C ILE A 129 -4.59 9.26 20.06
N SER A 130 -5.03 8.03 19.75
CA SER A 130 -6.20 7.82 18.89
C SER A 130 -7.47 8.29 19.60
N ARG A 131 -7.62 7.93 20.87
CA ARG A 131 -8.77 8.34 21.69
C ARG A 131 -8.73 9.84 22.00
N ILE A 132 -7.55 10.39 22.27
CA ILE A 132 -7.35 11.85 22.45
C ILE A 132 -7.81 12.60 21.19
N LYS A 133 -7.37 12.21 19.99
CA LYS A 133 -7.78 12.86 18.74
C LYS A 133 -9.28 12.81 18.48
N LYS A 134 -9.96 11.73 18.90
CA LYS A 134 -11.41 11.58 18.74
C LYS A 134 -12.20 12.48 19.70
N LEU A 135 -11.71 12.62 20.94
CA LEU A 135 -12.40 13.35 22.01
C LEU A 135 -12.00 14.83 22.11
N LEU A 136 -10.99 15.25 21.35
CA LEU A 136 -10.49 16.62 21.31
C LEU A 136 -11.48 17.57 20.61
N THR A 137 -12.19 18.37 21.40
CA THR A 137 -13.13 19.41 20.95
C THR A 137 -12.83 20.74 21.66
N ASN A 138 -13.46 21.82 21.21
CA ASN A 138 -13.35 23.12 21.89
C ASN A 138 -13.95 23.10 23.32
N GLU A 139 -14.84 22.14 23.60
CA GLU A 139 -15.45 21.97 24.92
C GLU A 139 -14.55 21.17 25.86
N THR A 140 -13.81 20.17 25.35
CA THR A 140 -12.98 19.28 26.19
C THR A 140 -11.54 19.78 26.39
N ILE A 141 -11.02 20.64 25.51
CA ILE A 141 -9.62 21.11 25.53
C ILE A 141 -9.19 21.80 26.82
N ASN A 142 -10.13 22.43 27.52
CA ASN A 142 -9.91 23.09 28.81
C ASN A 142 -10.81 22.49 29.91
N PHE A 143 -11.30 21.26 29.74
CA PHE A 143 -12.09 20.57 30.74
C PHE A 143 -11.31 20.44 32.05
N ARG A 144 -11.95 20.66 33.19
CA ARG A 144 -11.30 20.56 34.51
C ARG A 144 -11.94 19.45 35.30
N HIS A 145 -11.12 18.59 35.88
CA HIS A 145 -11.61 17.57 36.80
C HIS A 145 -12.29 18.24 38.00
N PHE A 146 -13.52 17.85 38.36
CA PHE A 146 -14.29 18.59 39.37
C PHE A 146 -13.62 18.67 40.76
N LYS A 147 -12.95 17.61 41.22
CA LYS A 147 -12.29 17.55 42.55
C LYS A 147 -10.87 18.12 42.56
N THR A 148 -10.02 17.70 41.62
CA THR A 148 -8.60 18.10 41.57
C THR A 148 -8.36 19.39 40.78
N GLU A 149 -9.37 19.85 40.04
CA GLU A 149 -9.29 20.95 39.08
C GLU A 149 -8.17 20.84 38.02
N ASN A 150 -7.60 19.64 37.86
CA ASN A 150 -6.57 19.36 36.88
C ASN A 150 -7.12 19.53 35.46
N SER A 151 -6.42 20.33 34.67
CA SER A 151 -6.67 20.48 33.23
C SER A 151 -5.93 19.40 32.42
N PRO A 152 -6.23 19.22 31.12
CA PRO A 152 -5.48 18.34 30.23
C PRO A 152 -3.96 18.53 30.30
N LEU A 153 -3.48 19.77 30.42
CA LEU A 153 -2.04 20.06 30.55
C LEU A 153 -1.47 19.58 31.89
N HIS A 154 -2.23 19.70 33.00
CA HIS A 154 -1.82 19.13 34.29
C HIS A 154 -1.70 17.61 34.18
N ILE A 155 -2.71 16.94 33.60
CA ILE A 155 -2.68 15.48 33.45
C ILE A 155 -1.50 15.01 32.59
N VAL A 156 -1.14 15.75 31.53
CA VAL A 156 0.09 15.45 30.75
C VAL A 156 1.35 15.60 31.62
N CYS A 157 1.47 16.70 32.39
CA CYS A 157 2.61 16.90 33.29
C CYS A 157 2.64 15.88 34.45
N MET A 158 1.52 15.28 34.85
CA MET A 158 1.44 14.30 35.95
C MET A 158 1.55 12.84 35.47
N SER A 159 1.31 12.56 34.18
CA SER A 159 1.26 11.19 33.67
C SER A 159 2.59 10.45 33.88
N SER A 160 2.49 9.24 34.43
CA SER A 160 3.62 8.31 34.63
C SER A 160 4.09 7.66 33.33
N SER A 161 3.30 7.71 32.26
CA SER A 161 3.66 7.16 30.95
C SER A 161 4.54 8.16 30.21
N GLY A 162 5.86 7.97 30.20
CA GLY A 162 6.79 8.83 29.45
C GLY A 162 6.61 8.76 27.92
N LYS A 163 5.89 7.76 27.40
CA LYS A 163 5.63 7.61 25.96
C LYS A 163 4.60 8.65 25.52
N HIS A 164 4.99 9.50 24.57
CA HIS A 164 4.15 10.51 23.91
C HIS A 164 3.78 11.78 24.70
N ARG A 165 4.23 12.01 25.94
CA ARG A 165 3.88 13.23 26.71
C ARG A 165 4.16 14.52 25.95
N ARG A 166 5.36 14.66 25.39
CA ARG A 166 5.75 15.81 24.58
C ARG A 166 4.82 16.02 23.38
N GLN A 167 4.52 14.95 22.66
CA GLN A 167 3.65 14.99 21.49
C GLN A 167 2.22 15.40 21.85
N ILE A 168 1.69 14.89 22.97
CA ILE A 168 0.36 15.24 23.46
C ILE A 168 0.34 16.69 23.93
N LEU A 169 1.35 17.13 24.68
CA LEU A 169 1.48 18.51 25.14
C LEU A 169 1.49 19.50 23.96
N GLU A 170 2.35 19.26 22.96
CA GLU A 170 2.40 20.09 21.75
C GLU A 170 1.05 20.11 21.01
N MET A 171 0.34 18.98 20.95
CA MET A 171 -0.96 18.89 20.31
C MET A 171 -2.03 19.71 21.04
N LEU A 172 -2.05 19.68 22.38
CA LEU A 172 -2.99 20.45 23.19
C LEU A 172 -2.71 21.96 23.07
N ILE A 173 -1.44 22.38 23.13
CA ILE A 173 -1.05 23.79 22.99
C ILE A 173 -1.42 24.32 21.60
N ARG A 174 -1.18 23.55 20.52
CA ARG A 174 -1.60 23.91 19.15
C ARG A 174 -3.12 24.09 19.00
N ARG A 175 -3.92 23.56 19.93
CA ARG A 175 -5.38 23.68 19.97
C ARG A 175 -5.86 24.68 21.03
N ASN A 176 -5.00 25.62 21.43
CA ASN A 176 -5.29 26.68 22.40
C ASN A 176 -5.69 26.17 23.79
N ALA A 177 -5.03 25.11 24.29
CA ALA A 177 -5.10 24.78 25.71
C ALA A 177 -4.50 25.91 26.56
N LEU A 178 -5.20 26.29 27.63
CA LEU A 178 -4.80 27.37 28.54
C LEU A 178 -3.65 26.92 29.44
N MET A 179 -2.48 27.55 29.30
CA MET A 179 -1.23 27.14 29.97
C MET A 179 -1.09 27.65 31.41
N ASN A 180 -1.68 28.80 31.73
CA ASN A 180 -1.52 29.48 33.03
C ASN A 180 -2.72 29.22 33.97
N ILE A 181 -3.30 28.02 33.94
CA ILE A 181 -4.39 27.60 34.84
C ILE A 181 -3.78 27.02 36.12
N LEU A 182 -4.38 27.31 37.28
CA LEU A 182 -4.05 26.65 38.54
C LEU A 182 -5.01 25.48 38.82
N ASN A 183 -4.53 24.39 39.41
CA ASN A 183 -5.36 23.28 39.89
C ASN A 183 -5.85 23.53 41.34
N ALA A 184 -6.49 22.54 41.97
CA ALA A 184 -7.00 22.66 43.35
C ALA A 184 -5.88 22.89 44.39
N GLU A 185 -4.68 22.39 44.11
CA GLU A 185 -3.47 22.62 44.91
C GLU A 185 -2.81 23.99 44.62
N GLN A 186 -3.47 24.82 43.79
CA GLN A 186 -2.97 26.10 43.31
C GLN A 186 -1.66 26.01 42.50
N LEU A 187 -1.39 24.86 41.88
CA LEU A 187 -0.22 24.64 41.03
C LEU A 187 -0.58 24.83 39.56
N ALA A 188 0.33 25.41 38.79
CA ALA A 188 0.23 25.48 37.32
C ALA A 188 0.93 24.28 36.67
N PRO A 189 0.67 23.97 35.38
CA PRO A 189 1.36 22.89 34.67
C PRO A 189 2.88 23.03 34.72
N ILE A 190 3.41 24.26 34.62
CA ILE A 190 4.85 24.52 34.71
C ILE A 190 5.42 24.19 36.11
N HIS A 191 4.67 24.42 37.19
CA HIS A 191 5.09 24.06 38.55
C HIS A 191 5.21 22.54 38.71
N VAL A 192 4.19 21.80 38.24
CA VAL A 192 4.18 20.33 38.27
C VAL A 192 5.36 19.76 37.48
N CYS A 193 5.58 20.29 36.27
CA CYS A 193 6.67 19.85 35.42
C CYS A 193 8.07 20.21 36.02
N ALA A 194 8.21 21.36 36.71
CA ALA A 194 9.44 21.76 37.41
C ALA A 194 9.73 20.92 38.66
N ALA A 195 8.71 20.54 39.43
CA ALA A 195 8.84 19.67 40.60
C ALA A 195 9.22 18.22 40.27
N ALA A 196 9.10 17.80 38.99
CA ALA A 196 9.36 16.44 38.53
C ALA A 196 10.55 16.32 37.55
N ASP A 197 11.32 17.40 37.34
CA ASP A 197 12.45 17.50 36.38
C ASP A 197 12.09 17.15 34.91
N TYR A 198 10.86 17.45 34.48
CA TYR A 198 10.43 17.21 33.10
C TYR A 198 10.89 18.34 32.16
N CYS A 199 12.21 18.45 31.99
CA CYS A 199 12.88 19.47 31.18
C CYS A 199 12.35 19.54 29.73
N ASP A 200 12.01 18.40 29.14
CA ASP A 200 11.46 18.30 27.78
C ASP A 200 10.08 18.96 27.65
N LEU A 201 9.26 18.91 28.69
CA LEU A 201 7.94 19.55 28.75
C LEU A 201 8.05 21.03 29.13
N ILE A 202 8.95 21.38 30.06
CA ILE A 202 9.26 22.78 30.41
C ILE A 202 9.71 23.55 29.16
N GLU A 203 10.61 22.96 28.35
CA GLU A 203 11.07 23.58 27.09
C GLU A 203 9.91 23.87 26.13
N VAL A 204 8.96 22.95 26.01
CA VAL A 204 7.77 23.14 25.15
C VAL A 204 6.89 24.26 25.69
N LEU A 205 6.63 24.31 26.99
CA LEU A 205 5.82 25.37 27.61
C LEU A 205 6.48 26.75 27.43
N LEU A 206 7.78 26.86 27.67
CA LEU A 206 8.54 28.11 27.52
C LEU A 206 8.57 28.60 26.07
N LYS A 207 8.73 27.70 25.08
CA LYS A 207 8.67 28.06 23.66
C LYS A 207 7.30 28.58 23.22
N ASN A 208 6.23 28.29 23.96
CA ASN A 208 4.88 28.70 23.64
C ASN A 208 4.38 29.87 24.51
N ASN A 209 5.27 30.62 25.15
CA ASN A 209 4.94 31.81 25.95
C ASN A 209 4.07 31.53 27.19
N VAL A 210 4.32 30.42 27.89
CA VAL A 210 3.82 30.26 29.28
C VAL A 210 4.35 31.39 30.16
N ASP A 211 3.58 31.82 31.16
CA ASP A 211 4.10 32.78 32.14
C ASP A 211 5.12 32.08 33.05
N ILE A 212 6.40 32.39 32.83
CA ILE A 212 7.52 31.80 33.56
C ILE A 212 7.57 32.26 35.03
N ASN A 213 7.01 33.42 35.32
CA ASN A 213 7.01 34.04 36.64
C ASN A 213 5.69 33.81 37.39
N LEU A 214 4.81 32.97 36.85
CA LEU A 214 3.59 32.56 37.54
C LEU A 214 3.95 31.95 38.90
N VAL A 215 3.17 32.30 39.91
CA VAL A 215 3.33 31.80 41.28
C VAL A 215 2.16 30.92 41.67
N ASP A 216 2.43 29.91 42.48
CA ASP A 216 1.39 29.07 43.08
C ASP A 216 0.69 29.76 44.26
N GLY A 217 -0.23 29.04 44.91
CA GLY A 217 -0.96 29.54 46.09
C GLY A 217 -0.08 29.83 47.32
N GLN A 218 1.17 29.39 47.31
CA GLN A 218 2.18 29.69 48.34
C GLN A 218 3.14 30.81 47.90
N GLY A 219 2.90 31.47 46.76
CA GLY A 219 3.78 32.48 46.20
C GLY A 219 5.06 31.91 45.57
N GLN A 220 5.15 30.59 45.36
CA GLN A 220 6.34 29.93 44.83
C GLN A 220 6.28 29.86 43.30
N SER A 221 7.35 30.30 42.63
CA SER A 221 7.51 30.14 41.17
C SER A 221 8.01 28.74 40.79
N ALA A 222 8.02 28.44 39.49
CA ALA A 222 8.60 27.20 38.96
C ALA A 222 10.06 26.97 39.40
N LEU A 223 10.83 28.04 39.61
CA LEU A 223 12.21 27.93 40.11
C LEU A 223 12.26 27.42 41.55
N HIS A 224 11.35 27.86 42.42
CA HIS A 224 11.28 27.37 43.79
C HIS A 224 11.00 25.87 43.83
N HIS A 225 10.09 25.38 42.98
CA HIS A 225 9.77 23.96 42.85
C HIS A 225 10.96 23.13 42.33
N ALA A 226 11.64 23.62 41.28
CA ALA A 226 12.84 22.96 40.75
C ALA A 226 13.97 22.89 41.79
N VAL A 227 14.17 23.96 42.56
CA VAL A 227 15.20 24.03 43.62
C VAL A 227 14.84 23.09 44.78
N LYS A 228 13.59 23.08 45.23
CA LYS A 228 13.11 22.22 46.32
C LYS A 228 13.26 20.73 45.98
N GLY A 229 13.07 20.37 44.71
CA GLY A 229 13.30 19.01 44.20
C GLY A 229 14.77 18.66 43.92
N GLY A 230 15.70 19.62 44.00
CA GLY A 230 17.12 19.40 43.69
C GLY A 230 17.42 19.28 42.19
N HIS A 231 16.55 19.79 41.33
CA HIS A 231 16.57 19.57 39.88
C HIS A 231 17.43 20.62 39.16
N ILE A 232 18.73 20.35 39.04
CA ILE A 232 19.72 21.27 38.43
C ILE A 232 19.38 21.59 36.97
N ASN A 233 18.91 20.61 36.19
CA ASN A 233 18.61 20.81 34.78
C ASN A 233 17.40 21.73 34.58
N ALA A 234 16.30 21.48 35.30
CA ALA A 234 15.16 22.38 35.33
C ALA A 234 15.56 23.81 35.77
N CYS A 235 16.42 23.95 36.79
CA CYS A 235 16.94 25.26 37.22
C CYS A 235 17.69 25.98 36.10
N ARG A 236 18.64 25.30 35.42
CA ARG A 236 19.39 25.88 34.29
C ARG A 236 18.47 26.31 33.16
N LEU A 237 17.48 25.49 32.83
CA LEU A 237 16.53 25.78 31.76
C LEU A 237 15.70 27.02 32.09
N LEU A 238 15.14 27.11 33.30
CA LEU A 238 14.37 28.27 33.74
C LEU A 238 15.23 29.57 33.77
N LEU A 239 16.47 29.48 34.27
CA LEU A 239 17.41 30.61 34.29
C LEU A 239 17.80 31.07 32.88
N SER A 240 18.00 30.14 31.95
CA SER A 240 18.31 30.47 30.54
C SER A 240 17.19 31.27 29.86
N HIS A 241 15.95 31.14 30.34
CA HIS A 241 14.79 31.87 29.89
C HIS A 241 14.46 33.10 30.76
N LYS A 242 15.41 33.57 31.58
CA LYS A 242 15.32 34.81 32.39
C LYS A 242 14.14 34.82 33.37
N ILE A 243 13.88 33.69 34.04
CA ILE A 243 12.97 33.66 35.20
C ILE A 243 13.45 34.66 36.26
N ASP A 244 12.51 35.37 36.90
CA ASP A 244 12.84 36.29 37.98
C ASP A 244 13.27 35.51 39.23
N THR A 245 14.55 35.64 39.59
CA THR A 245 15.15 35.00 40.76
C THR A 245 14.79 35.69 42.07
N LEU A 246 14.19 36.89 42.01
CA LEU A 246 13.81 37.71 43.16
C LEU A 246 12.37 37.45 43.64
N ILE A 247 11.62 36.60 42.96
CA ILE A 247 10.29 36.18 43.43
C ILE A 247 10.45 35.54 44.81
N VAL A 248 9.58 35.94 45.74
CA VAL A 248 9.55 35.42 47.11
C VAL A 248 8.28 34.64 47.37
N SER A 249 8.42 33.53 48.09
CA SER A 249 7.28 32.77 48.61
C SER A 249 6.50 33.57 49.67
N SER A 250 5.36 33.02 50.10
CA SER A 250 4.55 33.56 51.20
C SER A 250 5.29 33.66 52.55
N CYS A 251 6.38 32.90 52.73
CA CYS A 251 7.28 33.01 53.87
C CYS A 251 8.45 34.00 53.64
N GLY A 252 8.46 34.74 52.53
CA GLY A 252 9.47 35.77 52.21
C GLY A 252 10.82 35.22 51.73
N GLN A 253 10.87 33.95 51.31
CA GLN A 253 12.12 33.30 50.89
C GLN A 253 12.24 33.31 49.37
N THR A 254 13.41 33.65 48.84
CA THR A 254 13.73 33.50 47.41
C THR A 254 14.09 32.06 47.08
N ALA A 255 14.13 31.71 45.79
CA ALA A 255 14.57 30.39 45.36
C ALA A 255 16.02 30.06 45.82
N SER A 256 16.88 31.08 45.97
CA SER A 256 18.23 30.90 46.52
C SER A 256 18.23 30.52 48.00
N ASP A 257 17.30 31.07 48.79
CA ASP A 257 17.18 30.81 50.22
C ASP A 257 16.68 29.39 50.50
N ILE A 258 15.93 28.79 49.57
CA ILE A 258 15.41 27.41 49.67
C ILE A 258 16.45 26.38 49.20
N ALA A 259 17.48 26.78 48.45
CA ALA A 259 18.44 25.85 47.86
C ALA A 259 19.25 25.08 48.91
N LEU A 260 18.98 23.78 49.04
CA LEU A 260 19.64 22.90 50.02
C LEU A 260 21.01 22.37 49.55
N THR A 261 21.26 22.37 48.23
CA THR A 261 22.47 21.75 47.65
C THR A 261 23.47 22.81 47.20
N SER A 262 24.76 22.62 47.52
CA SER A 262 25.86 23.52 47.16
C SER A 262 25.95 23.82 45.65
N ASN A 263 25.68 22.83 44.81
CA ASN A 263 25.70 22.99 43.35
C ASN A 263 24.61 23.94 42.82
N ILE A 264 23.42 23.93 43.43
CA ILE A 264 22.31 24.80 43.03
C ILE A 264 22.52 26.21 43.56
N GLN A 265 23.04 26.35 44.78
CA GLN A 265 23.45 27.64 45.33
C GLN A 265 24.52 28.30 44.45
N GLN A 266 25.55 27.56 44.04
CA GLN A 266 26.58 28.07 43.14
C GLN A 266 26.00 28.51 41.78
N LEU A 267 25.08 27.73 41.20
CA LEU A 267 24.39 28.06 39.95
C LEU A 267 23.60 29.37 40.05
N LEU A 268 22.80 29.54 41.10
CA LEU A 268 21.98 30.74 41.32
C LEU A 268 22.87 31.96 41.58
N MET A 269 24.00 31.78 42.27
CA MET A 269 24.95 32.84 42.59
C MET A 269 25.79 33.29 41.38
N THR A 270 26.12 32.37 40.46
CA THR A 270 26.75 32.74 39.18
C THR A 270 25.81 33.51 38.26
N CYS A 271 24.52 33.22 38.26
CA CYS A 271 23.53 33.88 37.39
C CYS A 271 23.02 35.21 37.95
N ALA A 272 23.07 35.42 39.28
CA ALA A 272 22.67 36.68 39.91
C ALA A 272 23.67 37.85 39.67
N ASN A 273 24.90 37.54 39.24
CA ASN A 273 25.99 38.50 39.05
C ASN A 273 26.25 38.84 37.57
N ASP A 274 25.20 39.14 36.80
CA ASP A 274 25.28 39.54 35.39
C ASP A 274 25.82 40.99 35.20
N LYS A 275 27.05 41.22 35.69
CA LYS A 275 27.97 42.27 35.25
C LYS A 275 29.41 41.80 35.43
N ILE A 276 29.88 40.90 34.57
CA ILE A 276 31.27 40.88 34.07
C ILE A 276 31.25 40.11 32.75
N VAL A 277 31.77 40.76 31.71
CA VAL A 277 32.19 40.13 30.46
C VAL A 277 33.30 39.14 30.81
N SER A 278 33.00 37.84 30.83
CA SER A 278 34.02 36.80 30.91
C SER A 278 34.19 36.19 29.53
N THR A 279 35.41 36.27 29.01
CA THR A 279 35.88 35.50 27.86
C THR A 279 35.46 34.02 28.03
N PRO A 280 34.88 33.38 26.99
CA PRO A 280 34.40 32.01 27.11
C PRO A 280 35.58 31.08 27.46
N SER A 281 35.38 30.18 28.41
CA SER A 281 36.41 29.20 28.73
C SER A 281 36.62 28.27 27.52
N ILE A 282 37.81 27.65 27.42
CA ILE A 282 38.09 26.70 26.33
C ILE A 282 37.05 25.57 26.32
N THR A 283 36.60 25.11 27.49
CA THR A 283 35.55 24.10 27.64
C THR A 283 34.20 24.56 27.07
N ASP A 284 33.85 25.84 27.22
CA ASP A 284 32.62 26.40 26.65
C ASP A 284 32.71 26.49 25.11
N LEU A 285 33.88 26.82 24.57
CA LEU A 285 34.14 26.84 23.12
C LEU A 285 34.10 25.44 22.51
N GLU A 286 34.61 24.41 23.21
CA GLU A 286 34.49 23.02 22.78
C GLU A 286 33.03 22.59 22.70
N LEU A 287 32.24 22.87 23.74
CA LEU A 287 30.81 22.56 23.76
C LEU A 287 30.05 23.31 22.65
N GLN A 288 30.37 24.59 22.47
CA GLN A 288 29.79 25.42 21.41
C GLN A 288 30.10 24.86 20.02
N LEU A 289 31.35 24.43 19.77
CA LEU A 289 31.75 23.83 18.50
C LEU A 289 31.05 22.49 18.25
N LEU A 290 30.92 21.64 19.26
CA LEU A 290 30.23 20.35 19.15
C LEU A 290 28.75 20.54 18.85
N GLU A 291 28.06 21.44 19.56
CA GLU A 291 26.64 21.71 19.32
C GLU A 291 26.41 22.43 17.99
N ALA A 292 27.26 23.38 17.60
CA ALA A 292 27.20 24.03 16.28
C ALA A 292 27.42 23.02 15.14
N SER A 293 28.33 22.07 15.33
CA SER A 293 28.58 21.01 14.34
C SER A 293 27.40 20.04 14.20
N LYS A 294 26.66 19.82 15.29
CA LYS A 294 25.45 19.01 15.32
C LYS A 294 24.23 19.75 14.73
N SER A 295 24.04 21.02 15.09
CA SER A 295 22.95 21.85 14.58
C SER A 295 23.14 22.25 13.11
N GLY A 296 24.40 22.29 12.65
CA GLY A 296 24.76 22.71 11.29
C GLY A 296 25.05 24.20 11.16
N ASP A 297 25.29 24.90 12.28
CA ASP A 297 25.62 26.32 12.30
C ASP A 297 27.06 26.55 11.83
N LEU A 298 27.22 26.73 10.52
CA LEU A 298 28.52 26.91 9.88
C LEU A 298 29.23 28.19 10.33
N ASP A 299 28.48 29.25 10.62
CA ASP A 299 29.07 30.54 10.98
C ASP A 299 29.70 30.48 12.37
N VAL A 300 29.05 29.82 13.33
CA VAL A 300 29.62 29.56 14.65
C VAL A 300 30.83 28.63 14.55
N VAL A 301 30.76 27.55 13.75
CA VAL A 301 31.90 26.63 13.53
C VAL A 301 33.10 27.40 12.96
N LYS A 302 32.88 28.23 11.92
CA LYS A 302 33.92 29.09 11.32
C LYS A 302 34.50 30.05 12.34
N HIS A 303 33.64 30.72 13.11
CA HIS A 303 34.07 31.67 14.11
C HIS A 303 34.98 31.00 15.14
N VAL A 304 34.53 29.92 15.78
CA VAL A 304 35.30 29.21 16.82
C VAL A 304 36.64 28.71 16.28
N LEU A 305 36.67 28.09 15.09
CA LEU A 305 37.89 27.53 14.52
C LEU A 305 38.84 28.57 13.93
N THR A 306 38.36 29.77 13.58
CA THR A 306 39.24 30.87 13.16
C THR A 306 40.09 31.36 14.33
N PHE A 307 39.50 31.46 15.53
CA PHE A 307 40.22 31.90 16.72
C PHE A 307 40.96 30.76 17.44
N ASN A 308 40.47 29.52 17.35
CA ASN A 308 41.03 28.36 18.03
C ASN A 308 41.09 27.12 17.11
N PRO A 309 42.00 27.09 16.12
CA PRO A 309 42.07 26.00 15.13
C PRO A 309 42.33 24.61 15.74
N THR A 310 43.01 24.54 16.89
CA THR A 310 43.34 23.28 17.57
C THR A 310 42.12 22.51 18.06
N LEU A 311 40.96 23.17 18.17
CA LEU A 311 39.71 22.56 18.64
C LEU A 311 38.98 21.74 17.56
N VAL A 312 39.46 21.72 16.31
CA VAL A 312 38.81 20.98 15.21
C VAL A 312 38.56 19.49 15.53
N ASN A 313 39.42 18.91 16.38
CA ASN A 313 39.33 17.53 16.86
C ASN A 313 39.04 17.43 18.37
N CYS A 314 38.40 18.45 18.96
CA CYS A 314 37.96 18.40 20.35
C CYS A 314 37.03 17.21 20.59
N ARG A 315 36.88 16.83 21.86
CA ARG A 315 36.21 15.59 22.24
C ARG A 315 35.04 15.86 23.17
N ASP A 316 33.92 15.22 22.89
CA ASP A 316 32.78 15.12 23.80
C ASP A 316 33.15 14.25 25.03
N ALA A 317 33.88 14.84 25.97
CA ALA A 317 34.43 14.15 27.12
C ALA A 317 33.34 13.54 28.03
N LEU A 318 32.21 14.24 28.18
CA LEU A 318 31.09 13.81 29.01
C LEU A 318 30.24 12.73 28.34
N GLY A 319 30.16 12.71 27.01
CA GLY A 319 29.40 11.72 26.24
C GLY A 319 30.27 10.61 25.65
N ARG A 320 30.20 10.41 24.34
CA ARG A 320 30.83 9.28 23.64
C ARG A 320 32.28 9.52 23.23
N ASN A 321 32.91 10.62 23.63
CA ASN A 321 34.23 11.03 23.15
C ASN A 321 34.25 11.27 21.62
N SER A 322 33.10 11.68 21.06
CA SER A 322 32.90 12.00 19.64
C SER A 322 33.57 13.34 19.30
N THR A 323 34.02 13.50 18.05
CA THR A 323 34.56 14.77 17.53
C THR A 323 33.46 15.60 16.84
N PRO A 324 33.70 16.91 16.56
CA PRO A 324 32.82 17.72 15.72
C PRO A 324 32.43 17.02 14.41
N LEU A 325 33.38 16.33 13.77
CA LEU A 325 33.16 15.59 12.53
C LEU A 325 32.20 14.40 12.70
N HIS A 326 32.20 13.72 13.85
CA HIS A 326 31.22 12.65 14.13
C HIS A 326 29.78 13.19 14.18
N PHE A 327 29.59 14.35 14.81
CA PHE A 327 28.29 15.01 14.91
C PHE A 327 27.85 15.52 13.55
N ALA A 328 28.68 16.31 12.88
CA ALA A 328 28.36 16.83 11.55
C ALA A 328 28.03 15.70 10.56
N ALA A 329 28.78 14.59 10.60
CA ALA A 329 28.53 13.43 9.76
C ALA A 329 27.22 12.70 10.09
N GLY A 330 26.91 12.50 11.38
CA GLY A 330 25.68 11.81 11.81
C GLY A 330 24.40 12.61 11.61
N TYR A 331 24.48 13.94 11.60
CA TYR A 331 23.35 14.85 11.45
C TYR A 331 23.22 15.47 10.04
N ASN A 332 23.94 14.94 9.06
CA ASN A 332 23.91 15.38 7.66
C ASN A 332 24.26 16.86 7.43
N ARG A 333 25.30 17.37 8.12
CA ARG A 333 25.72 18.77 8.00
C ARG A 333 26.80 18.92 6.94
N LEU A 334 26.45 18.69 5.67
CA LEU A 334 27.42 18.62 4.56
C LEU A 334 28.42 19.80 4.52
N GLN A 335 27.93 21.04 4.61
CA GLN A 335 28.79 22.23 4.57
C GLN A 335 29.73 22.33 5.78
N VAL A 336 29.26 21.89 6.95
CA VAL A 336 30.11 21.82 8.16
C VAL A 336 31.13 20.70 8.04
N VAL A 337 30.75 19.53 7.52
CA VAL A 337 31.67 18.42 7.25
C VAL A 337 32.78 18.87 6.30
N GLU A 338 32.43 19.53 5.20
CA GLU A 338 33.40 20.07 4.23
C GLU A 338 34.37 21.06 4.88
N TYR A 339 33.86 21.99 5.68
CA TYR A 339 34.70 22.96 6.38
C TYR A 339 35.59 22.32 7.46
N LEU A 340 35.05 21.38 8.26
CA LEU A 340 35.82 20.66 9.27
C LEU A 340 36.97 19.85 8.63
N LEU A 341 36.72 19.17 7.51
CA LEU A 341 37.75 18.46 6.75
C LEU A 341 38.81 19.42 6.21
N LEU A 342 38.41 20.59 5.71
CA LEU A 342 39.33 21.65 5.27
C LEU A 342 40.22 22.14 6.42
N MET A 343 39.69 22.22 7.64
CA MET A 343 40.41 22.62 8.85
C MET A 343 41.23 21.50 9.49
N GLY A 344 41.31 20.31 8.87
CA GLY A 344 42.14 19.21 9.36
C GLY A 344 41.45 18.29 10.37
N ALA A 345 40.12 18.15 10.31
CA ALA A 345 39.41 17.15 11.09
C ALA A 345 39.86 15.72 10.72
N ASP A 346 40.11 14.90 11.75
CA ASP A 346 40.58 13.52 11.58
C ASP A 346 39.42 12.58 11.22
N VAL A 347 39.43 12.10 9.97
CA VAL A 347 38.45 11.13 9.44
C VAL A 347 38.55 9.75 10.08
N THR A 348 39.67 9.45 10.74
CA THR A 348 39.95 8.16 11.39
C THR A 348 39.70 8.20 12.91
N ALA A 349 39.33 9.36 13.45
CA ALA A 349 39.09 9.53 14.86
C ALA A 349 38.04 8.54 15.36
N ARG A 350 38.34 7.85 16.46
CA ARG A 350 37.44 6.88 17.08
C ARG A 350 36.78 7.44 18.33
N ASP A 351 35.49 7.17 18.49
CA ASP A 351 34.74 7.40 19.72
C ASP A 351 34.95 6.27 20.75
N LYS A 352 34.24 6.31 21.90
CA LYS A 352 34.31 5.26 22.95
C LYS A 352 33.93 3.86 22.45
N GLY A 353 33.09 3.74 21.42
CA GLY A 353 32.69 2.48 20.79
C GLY A 353 33.63 2.02 19.68
N GLY A 354 34.63 2.82 19.33
CA GLY A 354 35.50 2.56 18.17
C GLY A 354 34.90 2.99 16.84
N LEU A 355 33.74 3.68 16.84
CA LEU A 355 33.12 4.20 15.64
C LEU A 355 33.92 5.39 15.14
N VAL A 356 33.99 5.51 13.82
CA VAL A 356 34.53 6.68 13.10
C VAL A 356 33.39 7.46 12.45
N PRO A 357 33.59 8.72 12.00
CA PRO A 357 32.52 9.53 11.40
C PRO A 357 31.78 8.84 10.23
N LEU A 358 32.49 8.01 9.46
CA LEU A 358 31.91 7.22 8.37
C LEU A 358 30.82 6.24 8.84
N HIS A 359 30.95 5.62 10.02
CA HIS A 359 29.89 4.75 10.55
C HIS A 359 28.59 5.53 10.79
N ASN A 360 28.70 6.75 11.33
CA ASN A 360 27.52 7.58 11.62
C ASN A 360 26.80 7.97 10.32
N SER A 361 27.53 8.45 9.30
CA SER A 361 26.89 8.81 8.02
C SER A 361 26.27 7.60 7.33
N CYS A 362 26.91 6.43 7.41
CA CYS A 362 26.39 5.18 6.86
C CYS A 362 25.14 4.65 7.59
N SER A 363 25.11 4.69 8.93
CA SER A 363 23.97 4.22 9.73
C SER A 363 22.68 4.99 9.41
N TYR A 364 22.80 6.32 9.24
CA TYR A 364 21.66 7.18 8.97
C TYR A 364 21.32 7.32 7.48
N GLY A 365 22.23 7.00 6.57
CA GLY A 365 21.97 7.01 5.13
C GLY A 365 22.35 8.31 4.42
N HIS A 366 23.30 9.07 4.96
CA HIS A 366 23.69 10.38 4.43
C HIS A 366 24.69 10.23 3.28
N PHE A 367 24.18 10.17 2.05
CA PHE A 367 24.96 9.78 0.87
C PHE A 367 26.10 10.75 0.56
N GLU A 368 25.81 12.04 0.47
CA GLU A 368 26.78 13.08 0.09
C GLU A 368 27.91 13.19 1.12
N VAL A 369 27.55 13.15 2.41
CA VAL A 369 28.52 13.12 3.52
C VAL A 369 29.38 11.86 3.47
N THR A 370 28.77 10.69 3.24
CA THR A 370 29.50 9.42 3.13
C THR A 370 30.49 9.45 1.97
N ALA A 371 30.06 9.93 0.80
CA ALA A 371 30.91 10.08 -0.37
C ALA A 371 32.07 11.05 -0.12
N LEU A 372 31.81 12.17 0.57
CA LEU A 372 32.83 13.15 0.93
C LEU A 372 33.87 12.57 1.89
N LEU A 373 33.43 11.85 2.93
CA LEU A 373 34.33 11.18 3.88
C LEU A 373 35.22 10.13 3.20
N LEU A 374 34.66 9.29 2.31
CA LEU A 374 35.41 8.30 1.53
C LEU A 374 36.45 8.99 0.61
N LYS A 375 36.07 10.10 -0.03
CA LYS A 375 36.98 10.90 -0.87
C LYS A 375 38.14 11.50 -0.06
N HIS A 376 37.90 11.85 1.20
CA HIS A 376 38.91 12.35 2.13
C HIS A 376 39.66 11.24 2.89
N GLY A 377 39.63 9.99 2.39
CA GLY A 377 40.47 8.90 2.88
C GLY A 377 39.89 8.08 4.03
N ALA A 378 38.60 8.24 4.36
CA ALA A 378 37.94 7.31 5.28
C ALA A 378 37.90 5.90 4.67
N SER A 379 38.44 4.91 5.37
CA SER A 379 38.45 3.53 4.87
C SER A 379 37.07 2.87 5.05
N PRO A 380 36.46 2.26 4.01
CA PRO A 380 35.22 1.50 4.15
C PRO A 380 35.40 0.18 4.93
N GLN A 381 36.66 -0.23 5.16
CA GLN A 381 37.03 -1.46 5.84
C GLN A 381 37.30 -1.30 7.33
N ILE A 382 37.27 -0.05 7.81
CA ILE A 382 37.42 0.28 9.22
C ILE A 382 36.38 -0.50 10.03
N ALA A 383 36.78 -0.94 11.22
CA ALA A 383 35.92 -1.70 12.09
C ALA A 383 35.96 -1.11 13.50
N ASP A 384 34.80 -1.09 14.14
CA ASP A 384 34.64 -0.68 15.52
C ASP A 384 35.15 -1.74 16.52
N LEU A 385 34.88 -1.56 17.82
CA LEU A 385 35.30 -2.52 18.85
C LEU A 385 34.61 -3.90 18.75
N TRP A 386 33.51 -4.01 18.00
CA TRP A 386 32.78 -5.25 17.71
C TRP A 386 33.08 -5.80 16.31
N LYS A 387 34.12 -5.29 15.65
CA LYS A 387 34.48 -5.61 14.27
C LYS A 387 33.36 -5.31 13.25
N VAL A 388 32.40 -4.47 13.60
CA VAL A 388 31.35 -3.99 12.70
C VAL A 388 31.97 -2.95 11.78
N THR A 389 31.75 -3.07 10.48
CA THR A 389 32.23 -2.10 9.47
C THR A 389 31.11 -1.16 9.04
N PRO A 390 31.40 -0.03 8.37
CA PRO A 390 30.39 0.83 7.79
C PRO A 390 29.38 0.07 6.90
N LEU A 391 29.82 -0.98 6.19
CA LEU A 391 28.96 -1.81 5.35
C LEU A 391 27.98 -2.66 6.18
N HIS A 392 28.42 -3.23 7.31
CA HIS A 392 27.52 -3.92 8.24
C HIS A 392 26.44 -2.96 8.76
N GLU A 393 26.84 -1.75 9.16
CA GLU A 393 25.93 -0.75 9.72
C GLU A 393 24.90 -0.28 8.68
N SER A 394 25.33 0.03 7.45
CA SER A 394 24.41 0.40 6.37
C SER A 394 23.48 -0.75 5.97
N ALA A 395 23.96 -2.00 5.99
CA ALA A 395 23.16 -3.18 5.67
C ALA A 395 22.07 -3.43 6.74
N ALA A 396 22.44 -3.37 8.02
CA ALA A 396 21.53 -3.53 9.15
C ALA A 396 20.43 -2.44 9.22
N LYS A 397 20.69 -1.28 8.62
CA LYS A 397 19.76 -0.14 8.54
C LYS A 397 19.05 -0.01 7.20
N GLY A 398 19.26 -0.94 6.26
CA GLY A 398 18.57 -0.96 4.96
C GLY A 398 18.98 0.16 4.00
N LYS A 399 20.22 0.68 4.09
CA LYS A 399 20.69 1.83 3.31
C LYS A 399 21.30 1.39 1.98
N PHE A 400 20.44 1.11 0.98
CA PHE A 400 20.84 0.59 -0.34
C PHE A 400 21.94 1.42 -1.04
N GLU A 401 21.72 2.71 -1.23
CA GLU A 401 22.69 3.57 -1.94
C GLU A 401 24.04 3.68 -1.20
N ILE A 402 24.03 3.64 0.13
CA ILE A 402 25.25 3.63 0.93
C ILE A 402 25.99 2.30 0.76
N CYS A 403 25.30 1.16 0.81
CA CYS A 403 25.92 -0.15 0.60
C CYS A 403 26.59 -0.20 -0.78
N LYS A 404 25.89 0.28 -1.81
CA LYS A 404 26.40 0.35 -3.19
C LYS A 404 27.64 1.25 -3.29
N LEU A 405 27.60 2.42 -2.65
CA LEU A 405 28.73 3.34 -2.60
C LEU A 405 29.95 2.73 -1.89
N LEU A 406 29.74 2.08 -0.73
CA LEU A 406 30.82 1.44 0.02
C LEU A 406 31.46 0.29 -0.78
N MET A 407 30.65 -0.54 -1.45
CA MET A 407 31.14 -1.60 -2.34
C MET A 407 31.97 -1.02 -3.49
N LYS A 408 31.55 0.09 -4.09
CA LYS A 408 32.32 0.80 -5.11
C LYS A 408 33.69 1.28 -4.61
N TYR A 409 33.82 1.62 -3.33
CA TYR A 409 35.08 1.98 -2.67
C TYR A 409 35.85 0.77 -2.10
N GLY A 410 35.46 -0.46 -2.43
CA GLY A 410 36.17 -1.68 -2.05
C GLY A 410 35.82 -2.23 -0.66
N ALA A 411 34.61 -1.99 -0.17
CA ALA A 411 34.11 -2.65 1.04
C ALA A 411 34.00 -4.18 0.83
N ASP A 412 34.50 -4.96 1.79
CA ASP A 412 34.42 -6.43 1.74
C ASP A 412 33.05 -6.90 2.23
N THR A 413 32.28 -7.48 1.31
CA THR A 413 30.92 -8.01 1.55
C THR A 413 30.90 -9.29 2.38
N ASN A 414 32.05 -9.95 2.57
CA ASN A 414 32.19 -11.21 3.31
C ASN A 414 32.95 -11.04 4.64
N LYS A 415 33.29 -9.81 5.01
CA LYS A 415 33.99 -9.53 6.27
C LYS A 415 33.08 -9.87 7.44
N LYS A 416 33.60 -10.65 8.40
CA LYS A 416 32.85 -11.06 9.60
C LYS A 416 33.05 -10.10 10.76
N ASN A 417 31.96 -9.75 11.43
CA ASN A 417 32.00 -9.05 12.71
C ASN A 417 32.42 -10.00 13.87
N ARG A 418 32.38 -9.51 15.12
CA ARG A 418 32.74 -10.30 16.31
C ARG A 418 31.83 -11.51 16.54
N ASP A 419 30.56 -11.44 16.13
CA ASP A 419 29.58 -12.51 16.23
C ASP A 419 29.67 -13.52 15.05
N GLY A 420 30.58 -13.27 14.10
CA GLY A 420 30.77 -14.11 12.92
C GLY A 420 29.81 -13.81 11.76
N ALA A 421 28.94 -12.81 11.91
CA ALA A 421 27.99 -12.37 10.89
C ALA A 421 28.67 -11.53 9.81
N ILE A 422 28.30 -11.75 8.55
CA ILE A 422 28.65 -10.87 7.42
C ILE A 422 27.58 -9.78 7.24
N PRO A 423 27.82 -8.69 6.48
CA PRO A 423 26.82 -7.65 6.25
C PRO A 423 25.46 -8.17 5.78
N LEU A 424 25.44 -9.21 4.94
CA LEU A 424 24.21 -9.83 4.44
C LEU A 424 23.35 -10.43 5.56
N ASP A 425 23.97 -11.03 6.59
CA ASP A 425 23.26 -11.68 7.71
C ASP A 425 22.53 -10.67 8.60
N LEU A 426 22.95 -9.40 8.57
CA LEU A 426 22.35 -8.33 9.35
C LEU A 426 21.19 -7.64 8.64
N VAL A 427 20.94 -7.94 7.36
CA VAL A 427 19.85 -7.34 6.58
C VAL A 427 18.51 -7.83 7.12
N LYS A 428 17.60 -6.89 7.38
CA LYS A 428 16.23 -7.21 7.85
C LYS A 428 15.38 -7.72 6.70
N GLU A 429 14.42 -8.60 6.98
CA GLU A 429 13.56 -9.23 5.97
C GLU A 429 12.87 -8.25 5.01
N ARG A 430 12.49 -7.07 5.51
CA ARG A 430 11.87 -6.00 4.71
C ARG A 430 12.82 -5.32 3.71
N ASP A 431 14.14 -5.34 3.96
CA ASP A 431 15.16 -4.58 3.22
C ASP A 431 15.73 -5.43 2.07
N SER A 432 14.82 -6.03 1.31
CA SER A 432 15.13 -7.07 0.33
C SER A 432 16.01 -6.59 -0.84
N ASP A 433 15.98 -5.29 -1.16
CA ASP A 433 16.88 -4.69 -2.17
C ASP A 433 18.36 -4.76 -1.73
N VAL A 434 18.63 -4.54 -0.43
CA VAL A 434 19.99 -4.60 0.12
C VAL A 434 20.51 -6.03 0.13
N ALA A 435 19.64 -6.98 0.47
CA ALA A 435 19.99 -8.40 0.43
C ALA A 435 20.39 -8.83 -0.99
N ASP A 436 19.67 -8.39 -2.01
CA ASP A 436 20.01 -8.72 -3.40
C ASP A 436 21.33 -8.06 -3.83
N LEU A 437 21.54 -6.79 -3.47
CA LEU A 437 22.79 -6.08 -3.76
C LEU A 437 24.01 -6.82 -3.20
N LEU A 438 23.93 -7.29 -1.96
CA LEU A 438 25.02 -8.00 -1.29
C LEU A 438 25.22 -9.42 -1.82
N ARG A 439 24.17 -10.09 -2.34
CA ARG A 439 24.29 -11.38 -3.04
C ARG A 439 24.90 -11.26 -4.43
N GLY A 440 24.81 -10.10 -5.07
CA GLY A 440 25.37 -9.85 -6.40
C GLY A 440 24.74 -10.73 -7.49
N ASP A 441 25.57 -11.35 -8.33
CA ASP A 441 25.16 -12.13 -9.51
C ASP A 441 24.14 -13.23 -9.20
N SER A 442 24.25 -13.89 -8.05
CA SER A 442 23.29 -14.92 -7.64
C SER A 442 21.88 -14.37 -7.49
N ALA A 443 21.72 -13.12 -7.03
CA ALA A 443 20.43 -12.46 -6.98
C ALA A 443 19.92 -12.10 -8.37
N ILE A 444 20.79 -11.62 -9.28
CA ILE A 444 20.40 -11.30 -10.65
C ILE A 444 19.81 -12.54 -11.35
N LEU A 445 20.48 -13.68 -11.22
CA LEU A 445 20.02 -14.96 -11.78
C LEU A 445 18.67 -15.39 -11.19
N ASP A 446 18.50 -15.33 -9.87
CA ASP A 446 17.25 -15.70 -9.20
C ASP A 446 16.09 -14.75 -9.57
N LEU A 447 16.34 -13.44 -9.67
CA LEU A 447 15.35 -12.44 -10.08
C LEU A 447 14.93 -12.62 -11.54
N ALA A 448 15.88 -12.94 -12.43
CA ALA A 448 15.60 -13.23 -13.84
C ALA A 448 14.74 -14.49 -13.98
N LYS A 449 14.99 -15.52 -13.15
CA LYS A 449 14.17 -16.74 -13.09
C LYS A 449 12.78 -16.51 -12.50
N LYS A 450 12.64 -15.62 -11.51
CA LYS A 450 11.38 -15.34 -10.80
C LYS A 450 10.49 -14.29 -11.48
N GLY A 451 10.99 -13.55 -12.45
CA GLY A 451 10.19 -12.52 -13.14
C GLY A 451 10.13 -11.18 -12.41
N ASN A 452 11.07 -10.86 -11.51
CA ASN A 452 11.05 -9.59 -10.77
C ASN A 452 11.91 -8.51 -11.43
N LEU A 453 11.32 -7.83 -12.41
CA LEU A 453 11.98 -6.77 -13.19
C LEU A 453 12.41 -5.57 -12.34
N GLU A 454 11.55 -5.10 -11.43
CA GLU A 454 11.81 -3.88 -10.64
C GLU A 454 13.08 -3.99 -9.78
N ARG A 455 13.30 -5.15 -9.16
CA ARG A 455 14.52 -5.39 -8.37
C ARG A 455 15.73 -5.62 -9.25
N LEU A 456 15.56 -6.35 -10.36
CA LEU A 456 16.63 -6.63 -11.32
C LEU A 456 17.20 -5.33 -11.94
N ARG A 457 16.32 -4.37 -12.27
CA ARG A 457 16.72 -3.04 -12.80
C ARG A 457 17.70 -2.29 -11.89
N LYS A 458 17.66 -2.51 -10.57
CA LYS A 458 18.56 -1.82 -9.62
C LYS A 458 19.98 -2.39 -9.58
N LEU A 459 20.16 -3.62 -10.07
CA LEU A 459 21.41 -4.41 -9.93
C LEU A 459 22.18 -4.54 -11.24
N ILE A 460 21.48 -4.53 -12.38
CA ILE A 460 22.12 -4.70 -13.69
C ILE A 460 23.05 -3.52 -13.99
N THR A 461 24.21 -3.86 -14.50
CA THR A 461 25.27 -2.98 -15.01
C THR A 461 25.83 -3.60 -16.28
N SER A 462 26.59 -2.81 -17.06
CA SER A 462 27.26 -3.32 -18.26
C SER A 462 28.26 -4.46 -17.97
N GLU A 463 28.76 -4.56 -16.73
CA GLU A 463 29.74 -5.57 -16.33
C GLU A 463 29.09 -6.91 -15.92
N ASN A 464 27.87 -6.89 -15.36
CA ASN A 464 27.22 -8.08 -14.79
C ASN A 464 25.99 -8.58 -15.58
N VAL A 465 25.59 -7.89 -16.66
CA VAL A 465 24.41 -8.29 -17.47
C VAL A 465 24.52 -9.71 -18.04
N ASN A 466 25.76 -10.18 -18.28
CA ASN A 466 26.07 -11.53 -18.74
C ASN A 466 26.73 -12.39 -17.64
N CYS A 467 26.43 -12.11 -16.37
CA CYS A 467 26.87 -12.97 -15.27
C CYS A 467 26.40 -14.41 -15.47
N ARG A 468 27.08 -15.36 -14.82
CA ARG A 468 26.82 -16.78 -15.05
C ARG A 468 26.65 -17.52 -13.75
N ASP A 469 25.78 -18.54 -13.77
CA ASP A 469 25.61 -19.45 -12.65
C ASP A 469 26.85 -20.39 -12.52
N PRO A 470 27.72 -20.20 -11.51
CA PRO A 470 28.93 -21.00 -11.38
C PRO A 470 28.66 -22.41 -10.87
N LEU A 471 27.50 -22.66 -10.24
CA LEU A 471 27.15 -23.95 -9.63
C LEU A 471 26.28 -24.81 -10.55
N GLY A 472 25.51 -24.21 -11.45
CA GLY A 472 24.61 -24.91 -12.36
C GLY A 472 25.15 -25.08 -13.78
N ARG A 473 24.31 -24.77 -14.78
CA ARG A 473 24.63 -24.94 -16.21
C ARG A 473 25.44 -23.80 -16.80
N ASN A 474 26.03 -22.90 -16.00
CA ASN A 474 26.70 -21.71 -16.51
C ASN A 474 25.75 -20.80 -17.32
N SER A 475 24.46 -20.82 -16.99
CA SER A 475 23.40 -20.05 -17.66
C SER A 475 23.52 -18.56 -17.31
N THR A 476 23.21 -17.70 -18.28
CA THR A 476 23.08 -16.25 -18.07
C THR A 476 21.67 -15.87 -17.60
N PRO A 477 21.44 -14.65 -17.08
CA PRO A 477 20.11 -14.16 -16.77
C PRO A 477 19.13 -14.27 -17.96
N LEU A 478 19.62 -14.07 -19.19
CA LEU A 478 18.82 -14.17 -20.41
C LEU A 478 18.36 -15.62 -20.69
N HIS A 479 19.18 -16.63 -20.41
CA HIS A 479 18.76 -18.04 -20.50
C HIS A 479 17.59 -18.35 -19.56
N LEU A 480 17.65 -17.80 -18.34
CA LEU A 480 16.63 -18.00 -17.32
C LEU A 480 15.35 -17.25 -17.70
N ALA A 481 15.45 -15.98 -18.08
CA ALA A 481 14.30 -15.21 -18.56
C ALA A 481 13.62 -15.89 -19.76
N ALA A 482 14.41 -16.40 -20.71
CA ALA A 482 13.91 -17.13 -21.87
C ALA A 482 13.23 -18.45 -21.50
N GLY A 483 13.80 -19.26 -20.60
CA GLY A 483 13.22 -20.55 -20.20
C GLY A 483 11.94 -20.41 -19.36
N TYR A 484 11.82 -19.36 -18.56
CA TYR A 484 10.70 -19.12 -17.65
C TYR A 484 9.64 -18.13 -18.19
N ASN A 485 9.73 -17.74 -19.46
CA ASN A 485 8.78 -16.85 -20.16
C ASN A 485 8.66 -15.43 -19.57
N HIS A 486 9.78 -14.84 -19.13
CA HIS A 486 9.81 -13.47 -18.60
C HIS A 486 10.18 -12.48 -19.71
N TYR A 487 9.22 -12.15 -20.56
CA TYR A 487 9.42 -11.28 -21.74
C TYR A 487 10.04 -9.93 -21.37
N GLU A 488 9.50 -9.24 -20.38
CA GLU A 488 9.95 -7.90 -20.00
C GLU A 488 11.39 -7.92 -19.43
N ILE A 489 11.77 -9.02 -18.76
CA ILE A 489 13.15 -9.20 -18.29
C ILE A 489 14.07 -9.49 -19.47
N ALA A 490 13.69 -10.40 -20.38
CA ALA A 490 14.48 -10.69 -21.56
C ALA A 490 14.72 -9.43 -22.39
N GLN A 491 13.67 -8.61 -22.59
CA GLN A 491 13.76 -7.33 -23.28
C GLN A 491 14.72 -6.39 -22.57
N PHE A 492 14.55 -6.19 -21.26
CA PHE A 492 15.41 -5.30 -20.49
C PHE A 492 16.89 -5.74 -20.52
N LEU A 493 17.16 -7.04 -20.41
CA LEU A 493 18.53 -7.57 -20.46
C LEU A 493 19.17 -7.32 -21.83
N LEU A 494 18.44 -7.55 -22.92
CA LEU A 494 18.92 -7.30 -24.28
C LEU A 494 19.19 -5.81 -24.53
N GLU A 495 18.27 -4.93 -24.10
CA GLU A 495 18.44 -3.47 -24.16
C GLU A 495 19.68 -2.99 -23.38
N ASN A 496 20.11 -3.74 -22.36
CA ASN A 496 21.30 -3.44 -21.54
C ASN A 496 22.54 -4.24 -21.96
N GLY A 497 22.56 -4.79 -23.18
CA GLY A 497 23.75 -5.43 -23.76
C GLY A 497 23.96 -6.89 -23.37
N SER A 498 22.90 -7.61 -22.98
CA SER A 498 22.98 -9.07 -22.86
C SER A 498 23.26 -9.71 -24.22
N ASP A 499 24.17 -10.68 -24.25
CA ASP A 499 24.52 -11.40 -25.47
C ASP A 499 23.47 -12.50 -25.75
N PRO A 500 22.65 -12.38 -26.83
CA PRO A 500 21.64 -13.37 -27.18
C PRO A 500 22.23 -14.72 -27.59
N ASN A 501 23.50 -14.74 -27.99
CA ASN A 501 24.22 -15.92 -28.45
C ASN A 501 25.21 -16.46 -27.39
N ALA A 502 25.15 -15.95 -26.16
CA ALA A 502 25.91 -16.52 -25.06
C ALA A 502 25.52 -17.98 -24.88
N VAL A 503 26.51 -18.88 -24.83
CA VAL A 503 26.29 -20.31 -24.61
C VAL A 503 26.45 -20.71 -23.15
N ASP A 504 25.56 -21.58 -22.70
CA ASP A 504 25.66 -22.29 -21.42
C ASP A 504 26.65 -23.49 -21.51
N LYS A 505 26.76 -24.29 -20.44
CA LYS A 505 27.66 -25.45 -20.38
C LYS A 505 27.31 -26.54 -21.40
N GLY A 506 26.05 -26.64 -21.82
CA GLY A 506 25.57 -27.55 -22.85
C GLY A 506 25.72 -27.02 -24.27
N GLY A 507 26.20 -25.79 -24.45
CA GLY A 507 26.23 -25.12 -25.75
C GLY A 507 24.90 -24.47 -26.13
N LEU A 508 23.91 -24.49 -25.24
CA LEU A 508 22.59 -23.90 -25.51
C LEU A 508 22.70 -22.38 -25.43
N ILE A 509 22.06 -21.70 -26.37
CA ILE A 509 21.76 -20.25 -26.28
C ILE A 509 20.35 -20.02 -25.73
N ALA A 510 20.02 -18.78 -25.34
CA ALA A 510 18.70 -18.45 -24.80
C ALA A 510 17.53 -18.86 -25.72
N LEU A 511 17.72 -18.83 -27.05
CA LEU A 511 16.72 -19.26 -28.03
C LEU A 511 16.40 -20.76 -27.93
N HIS A 512 17.37 -21.63 -27.59
CA HIS A 512 17.08 -23.05 -27.35
C HIS A 512 16.12 -23.25 -26.18
N ASN A 513 16.28 -22.47 -25.10
CA ASN A 513 15.39 -22.53 -23.95
C ASN A 513 13.97 -22.07 -24.32
N ALA A 514 13.84 -20.92 -24.98
CA ALA A 514 12.54 -20.47 -25.50
C ALA A 514 11.93 -21.53 -26.42
N SER A 515 12.77 -22.23 -27.20
CA SER A 515 12.35 -23.28 -28.12
C SER A 515 11.83 -24.56 -27.51
N SER A 516 12.50 -25.08 -26.49
CA SER A 516 12.06 -26.27 -25.77
C SER A 516 10.70 -26.04 -25.08
N PHE A 517 10.49 -24.85 -24.50
CA PHE A 517 9.27 -24.54 -23.74
C PHE A 517 8.14 -23.92 -24.57
N GLY A 518 8.40 -23.46 -25.80
CA GLY A 518 7.39 -22.93 -26.71
C GLY A 518 7.04 -21.46 -26.49
N HIS A 519 7.98 -20.66 -25.99
CA HIS A 519 7.77 -19.24 -25.66
C HIS A 519 7.94 -18.35 -26.90
N VAL A 520 6.89 -18.24 -27.70
CA VAL A 520 6.91 -17.59 -29.04
C VAL A 520 7.32 -16.13 -28.99
N ASP A 521 6.77 -15.35 -28.07
CA ASP A 521 7.05 -13.91 -27.98
C ASP A 521 8.51 -13.65 -27.57
N VAL A 522 9.04 -14.44 -26.63
CA VAL A 522 10.44 -14.33 -26.20
C VAL A 522 11.39 -14.79 -27.30
N ALA A 523 11.06 -15.85 -28.03
CA ALA A 523 11.85 -16.27 -29.20
C ALA A 523 11.86 -15.21 -30.30
N THR A 524 10.71 -14.59 -30.60
CA THR A 524 10.60 -13.48 -31.56
C THR A 524 11.49 -12.32 -31.13
N LEU A 525 11.44 -11.95 -29.85
CA LEU A 525 12.29 -10.92 -29.28
C LEU A 525 13.79 -11.27 -29.44
N LEU A 526 14.20 -12.49 -29.10
CA LEU A 526 15.59 -12.93 -29.25
C LEU A 526 16.07 -12.86 -30.70
N ILE A 527 15.24 -13.29 -31.66
CA ILE A 527 15.55 -13.22 -33.10
C ILE A 527 15.69 -11.77 -33.56
N ASN A 528 14.80 -10.87 -33.10
CA ASN A 528 14.89 -9.45 -33.41
C ASN A 528 16.17 -8.80 -32.87
N TYR A 529 16.74 -9.34 -31.80
CA TYR A 529 18.04 -8.95 -31.25
C TYR A 529 19.21 -9.79 -31.82
N HIS A 530 19.06 -10.38 -33.01
CA HIS A 530 20.13 -11.10 -33.72
C HIS A 530 20.61 -12.40 -33.04
N SER A 531 19.71 -13.11 -32.34
CA SER A 531 19.95 -14.50 -31.95
C SER A 531 20.12 -15.40 -33.18
N ASP A 532 21.13 -16.27 -33.17
CA ASP A 532 21.37 -17.23 -34.24
C ASP A 532 20.33 -18.35 -34.22
N VAL A 533 19.42 -18.30 -35.19
CA VAL A 533 18.33 -19.27 -35.39
C VAL A 533 18.84 -20.68 -35.68
N ASN A 534 20.07 -20.82 -36.19
CA ASN A 534 20.70 -22.09 -36.53
C ASN A 534 21.86 -22.45 -35.58
N ALA A 535 21.96 -21.78 -34.42
CA ALA A 535 22.96 -22.10 -33.39
C ALA A 535 22.92 -23.58 -33.05
N ARG A 536 24.08 -24.18 -32.83
CA ARG A 536 24.22 -25.59 -32.46
C ARG A 536 24.75 -25.73 -31.04
N ASP A 537 24.06 -26.52 -30.24
CA ASP A 537 24.56 -26.94 -28.94
C ASP A 537 25.68 -28.00 -29.07
N ASN A 538 26.17 -28.53 -27.94
CA ASN A 538 27.25 -29.51 -27.92
C ASN A 538 26.88 -30.86 -28.58
N TRP A 539 25.59 -31.14 -28.78
CA TRP A 539 25.06 -32.31 -29.47
C TRP A 539 24.57 -31.99 -30.89
N SER A 540 24.91 -30.79 -31.38
CA SER A 540 24.48 -30.26 -32.69
C SER A 540 22.96 -30.10 -32.85
N TYR A 541 22.21 -30.06 -31.74
CA TYR A 541 20.82 -29.64 -31.76
C TYR A 541 20.74 -28.16 -32.07
N THR A 542 19.76 -27.79 -32.89
CA THR A 542 19.41 -26.39 -33.14
C THR A 542 18.10 -26.03 -32.41
N PRO A 543 17.76 -24.73 -32.27
CA PRO A 543 16.47 -24.34 -31.71
C PRO A 543 15.27 -25.01 -32.42
N LEU A 544 15.39 -25.30 -33.72
CA LEU A 544 14.37 -26.02 -34.48
C LEU A 544 14.28 -27.50 -34.09
N HIS A 545 15.40 -28.18 -33.80
CA HIS A 545 15.37 -29.56 -33.26
C HIS A 545 14.66 -29.59 -31.90
N GLU A 546 14.95 -28.64 -31.02
CA GLU A 546 14.28 -28.52 -29.71
C GLU A 546 12.78 -28.30 -29.87
N ALA A 547 12.38 -27.31 -30.67
CA ALA A 547 10.98 -27.00 -30.94
C ALA A 547 10.23 -28.21 -31.54
N ALA A 548 10.86 -28.90 -32.49
CA ALA A 548 10.25 -30.05 -33.16
C ALA A 548 10.07 -31.25 -32.22
N SER A 549 11.10 -31.58 -31.44
CA SER A 549 11.06 -32.71 -30.48
C SER A 549 10.01 -32.51 -29.38
N LYS A 550 9.71 -31.26 -29.02
CA LYS A 550 8.72 -30.89 -28.00
C LYS A 550 7.34 -30.55 -28.58
N GLY A 551 7.12 -30.71 -29.88
CA GLY A 551 5.82 -30.47 -30.51
C GLY A 551 5.40 -29.00 -30.55
N ARG A 552 6.35 -28.06 -30.65
CA ARG A 552 6.07 -26.61 -30.61
C ARG A 552 5.76 -26.04 -32.00
N THR A 553 4.62 -26.40 -32.59
CA THR A 553 4.24 -26.09 -33.99
C THR A 553 4.35 -24.60 -34.35
N GLN A 554 3.81 -23.71 -33.51
CA GLN A 554 3.88 -22.26 -33.74
C GLN A 554 5.32 -21.76 -33.78
N LEU A 555 6.18 -22.33 -32.94
CA LEU A 555 7.56 -21.93 -32.87
C LEU A 555 8.41 -22.52 -33.99
N CYS A 556 8.15 -23.77 -34.39
CA CYS A 556 8.74 -24.33 -35.61
C CYS A 556 8.43 -23.43 -36.81
N SER A 557 7.19 -22.96 -36.92
CA SER A 557 6.78 -22.02 -37.97
C SER A 557 7.55 -20.69 -37.90
N LEU A 558 7.68 -20.10 -36.71
CA LEU A 558 8.46 -18.89 -36.47
C LEU A 558 9.95 -19.08 -36.84
N LEU A 559 10.57 -20.17 -36.41
CA LEU A 559 11.98 -20.43 -36.69
C LEU A 559 12.21 -20.61 -38.19
N LEU A 560 11.34 -21.36 -38.88
CA LEU A 560 11.40 -21.55 -40.33
C LEU A 560 11.20 -20.24 -41.09
N SER A 561 10.24 -19.40 -40.69
CA SER A 561 10.02 -18.10 -41.33
C SER A 561 11.20 -17.13 -41.16
N HIS A 562 12.03 -17.35 -40.13
CA HIS A 562 13.26 -16.61 -39.87
C HIS A 562 14.55 -17.35 -40.29
N GLY A 563 14.45 -18.33 -41.19
CA GLY A 563 15.60 -18.95 -41.84
C GLY A 563 16.24 -20.13 -41.11
N ALA A 564 15.52 -20.79 -40.19
CA ALA A 564 15.94 -22.08 -39.66
C ALA A 564 16.05 -23.11 -40.78
N ASN A 565 17.18 -23.82 -40.84
CA ASN A 565 17.40 -24.84 -41.86
C ASN A 565 16.87 -26.20 -41.36
N PRO A 566 15.78 -26.74 -41.96
CA PRO A 566 15.21 -28.01 -41.53
C PRO A 566 16.10 -29.21 -41.87
N HIS A 567 17.10 -29.07 -42.75
CA HIS A 567 17.98 -30.16 -43.16
C HIS A 567 19.20 -30.36 -42.26
N LEU A 568 19.41 -29.49 -41.25
CA LEU A 568 20.52 -29.67 -40.33
C LEU A 568 20.34 -30.95 -39.52
N ARG A 569 21.45 -31.60 -39.22
CA ARG A 569 21.48 -32.86 -38.47
C ARG A 569 22.21 -32.68 -37.15
N ASN A 570 21.68 -33.31 -36.11
CA ASN A 570 22.33 -33.44 -34.82
C ASN A 570 23.48 -34.48 -34.88
N GLN A 571 24.12 -34.73 -33.74
CA GLN A 571 25.21 -35.71 -33.64
C GLN A 571 24.78 -37.15 -33.96
N ASP A 572 23.51 -37.50 -33.74
CA ASP A 572 22.91 -38.80 -34.08
C ASP A 572 22.42 -38.86 -35.54
N ASN A 573 22.80 -37.87 -36.36
CA ASN A 573 22.46 -37.77 -37.78
C ASN A 573 20.94 -37.61 -38.06
N GLN A 574 20.18 -37.16 -37.07
CA GLN A 574 18.73 -36.91 -37.11
C GLN A 574 18.46 -35.44 -37.46
N THR A 575 17.46 -35.21 -38.31
CA THR A 575 16.89 -33.89 -38.61
C THR A 575 15.80 -33.53 -37.59
N PRO A 576 15.33 -32.26 -37.52
CA PRO A 576 14.16 -31.91 -36.72
C PRO A 576 12.92 -32.73 -37.05
N LEU A 577 12.76 -33.16 -38.31
CA LEU A 577 11.63 -34.00 -38.74
C LEU A 577 11.70 -35.40 -38.12
N ASP A 578 12.90 -35.98 -38.03
CA ASP A 578 13.11 -37.30 -37.43
C ASP A 578 12.79 -37.30 -35.92
N LEU A 579 12.93 -36.14 -35.27
CA LEU A 579 12.64 -35.96 -33.85
C LEU A 579 11.18 -35.55 -33.57
N ALA A 580 10.43 -35.11 -34.59
CA ALA A 580 9.09 -34.61 -34.42
C ALA A 580 8.13 -35.75 -34.04
N SER A 581 7.47 -35.63 -32.88
CA SER A 581 6.45 -36.59 -32.45
C SER A 581 5.04 -36.21 -32.90
N ALA A 582 4.74 -34.90 -32.94
CA ALA A 582 3.43 -34.36 -33.30
C ALA A 582 3.22 -34.29 -34.82
N ASP A 583 2.05 -34.71 -35.29
CA ASP A 583 1.77 -34.87 -36.72
C ASP A 583 1.65 -33.55 -37.48
N ASP A 584 1.22 -32.47 -36.81
CA ASP A 584 1.20 -31.12 -37.35
C ASP A 584 2.62 -30.55 -37.54
N VAL A 585 3.54 -30.81 -36.59
CA VAL A 585 4.97 -30.47 -36.72
C VAL A 585 5.62 -31.27 -37.83
N LYS A 586 5.37 -32.59 -37.93
CA LYS A 586 5.87 -33.40 -39.04
C LYS A 586 5.41 -32.87 -40.38
N SER A 587 4.13 -32.57 -40.50
CA SER A 587 3.54 -32.02 -41.73
C SER A 587 4.20 -30.69 -42.10
N LEU A 588 4.33 -29.76 -41.15
CA LEU A 588 4.99 -28.47 -41.35
C LEU A 588 6.45 -28.64 -41.82
N LEU A 589 7.20 -29.54 -41.20
CA LEU A 589 8.60 -29.80 -41.54
C LEU A 589 8.73 -30.47 -42.91
N MET A 590 7.90 -31.46 -43.23
CA MET A 590 7.84 -32.08 -44.55
C MET A 590 7.55 -31.05 -45.64
N ASP A 591 6.58 -30.17 -45.43
CA ASP A 591 6.25 -29.08 -46.36
C ASP A 591 7.45 -28.16 -46.56
N SER A 592 8.14 -27.76 -45.49
CA SER A 592 9.34 -26.91 -45.57
C SER A 592 10.53 -27.56 -46.28
N MET A 593 10.64 -28.89 -46.22
CA MET A 593 11.69 -29.67 -46.89
C MET A 593 11.37 -29.99 -48.36
N SER A 594 10.08 -29.91 -48.74
CA SER A 594 9.59 -30.25 -50.09
C SER A 594 9.73 -29.11 -51.09
N VAL A 595 10.02 -27.89 -50.62
CA VAL A 595 10.25 -26.72 -51.48
C VAL A 595 11.69 -26.76 -52.00
N PRO A 596 11.94 -26.90 -53.32
CA PRO A 596 13.28 -26.77 -53.87
C PRO A 596 13.75 -25.32 -53.68
N ILE A 597 14.86 -25.15 -52.97
CA ILE A 597 15.55 -23.87 -52.83
C ILE A 597 15.95 -23.39 -54.24
N SER A 598 15.18 -22.46 -54.80
CA SER A 598 15.65 -21.64 -55.92
C SER A 598 16.56 -20.54 -55.35
N PRO A 599 17.67 -20.20 -56.02
CA PRO A 599 18.68 -19.30 -55.47
C PRO A 599 18.10 -17.90 -55.30
N THR A 600 18.23 -17.37 -54.08
CA THR A 600 18.06 -15.95 -53.80
C THR A 600 19.05 -15.14 -54.63
N LEU A 601 18.53 -14.09 -55.29
CA LEU A 601 19.31 -13.05 -55.95
C LEU A 601 20.35 -12.49 -54.97
N SER A 602 21.63 -12.72 -55.29
CA SER A 602 22.75 -12.07 -54.60
C SER A 602 22.77 -10.58 -54.95
N ILE A 603 22.55 -9.71 -53.98
CA ILE A 603 23.21 -8.40 -53.97
C ILE A 603 24.62 -8.67 -53.44
N GLY A 604 25.59 -8.58 -54.33
CA GLY A 604 26.96 -8.96 -54.07
C GLY A 604 27.62 -8.09 -53.01
N ASN A 605 28.36 -8.73 -52.10
CA ASN A 605 29.56 -8.16 -51.51
C ASN A 605 30.67 -9.21 -51.64
N HIS A 606 31.60 -8.94 -52.55
CA HIS A 606 32.82 -9.72 -52.68
C HIS A 606 33.76 -9.40 -51.52
N SER A 607 34.24 -10.44 -50.86
CA SER A 607 35.60 -10.44 -50.30
C SER A 607 36.20 -11.82 -50.50
N ARG A 608 37.19 -11.92 -51.38
CA ARG A 608 38.20 -12.98 -51.36
C ARG A 608 39.54 -12.32 -51.07
N THR A 609 40.15 -12.79 -50.00
CA THR A 609 41.56 -12.66 -49.71
C THR A 609 42.38 -13.42 -50.77
N THR A 610 43.37 -12.76 -51.38
CA THR A 610 44.66 -13.38 -51.68
C THR A 610 45.76 -12.35 -51.44
N THR A 611 46.87 -12.87 -50.93
CA THR A 611 48.06 -12.18 -50.46
C THR A 611 48.88 -11.53 -51.59
N THR A 612 49.73 -10.59 -51.15
CA THR A 612 51.03 -10.12 -51.69
C THR A 612 51.13 -8.88 -52.61
N THR A 613 51.95 -7.95 -52.10
CA THR A 613 52.84 -6.95 -52.74
C THR A 613 52.38 -5.50 -53.01
N LEU A 614 53.09 -4.62 -52.27
CA LEU A 614 53.67 -3.32 -52.63
C LEU A 614 52.81 -2.09 -52.99
N SER A 615 53.10 -1.04 -52.22
CA SER A 615 53.47 0.32 -52.65
C SER A 615 52.42 1.43 -52.64
N THR A 616 52.75 2.45 -51.82
CA THR A 616 52.60 3.91 -52.01
C THR A 616 51.19 4.49 -52.19
N ARG A 617 50.69 5.28 -51.23
CA ARG A 617 50.94 6.72 -50.95
C ARG A 617 50.07 7.63 -51.83
N GLU A 618 49.59 8.72 -51.20
CA GLU A 618 48.90 9.91 -51.75
C GLU A 618 47.36 9.87 -51.63
N THR A 619 46.73 10.59 -50.69
CA THR A 619 46.52 12.05 -50.50
C THR A 619 45.47 12.68 -51.41
N THR A 620 44.75 13.65 -50.83
CA THR A 620 43.89 14.70 -51.42
C THR A 620 42.41 14.31 -51.66
N SER A 621 41.42 14.86 -50.90
CA SER A 621 40.89 16.24 -50.86
C SER A 621 40.06 16.57 -52.12
N ILE A 622 38.94 17.30 -52.17
CA ILE A 622 38.20 18.24 -51.32
C ILE A 622 37.04 18.80 -52.22
N LEU A 623 36.03 19.48 -51.63
CA LEU A 623 34.95 20.33 -52.23
C LEU A 623 33.75 19.63 -52.90
N GLY A 624 32.51 20.11 -52.82
CA GLY A 624 31.87 21.33 -52.29
C GLY A 624 30.43 21.39 -52.87
N ALA A 625 29.38 21.53 -52.04
CA ALA A 625 28.64 22.77 -51.75
C ALA A 625 27.40 23.04 -52.65
N GLU A 626 26.23 23.01 -51.99
CA GLU A 626 25.04 23.91 -52.06
C GLU A 626 24.30 24.22 -53.39
N THR A 627 22.97 24.04 -53.41
CA THR A 627 21.92 25.09 -53.22
C THR A 627 20.50 24.62 -53.64
N ASN A 628 19.49 25.04 -52.84
CA ASN A 628 18.06 25.39 -53.07
C ASN A 628 17.30 24.84 -54.32
N ASP A 629 16.00 24.52 -54.30
CA ASP A 629 14.86 25.33 -53.83
C ASP A 629 13.51 24.58 -54.01
N ASN A 630 12.46 25.21 -53.48
CA ASN A 630 11.05 24.81 -53.37
C ASN A 630 10.26 24.52 -54.67
N HIS A 631 9.17 23.74 -54.55
CA HIS A 631 7.82 24.22 -54.94
C HIS A 631 6.64 23.42 -54.35
N ASN A 632 5.73 24.18 -53.74
CA ASN A 632 4.35 23.85 -53.32
C ASN A 632 3.39 23.64 -54.51
N SER A 633 2.26 22.95 -54.28
CA SER A 633 0.93 23.45 -54.69
C SER A 633 -0.23 22.92 -53.82
N ARG A 634 -1.02 23.88 -53.33
CA ARG A 634 -2.26 23.81 -52.54
C ARG A 634 -3.50 23.93 -53.45
N ARG A 635 -4.68 23.53 -52.94
CA ARG A 635 -5.99 24.27 -52.85
C ARG A 635 -7.13 23.27 -52.61
N ARG A 636 -8.28 23.52 -51.95
CA ARG A 636 -8.92 24.56 -51.07
C ARG A 636 -10.28 23.91 -50.65
N LEU A 637 -10.65 23.83 -49.37
CA LEU A 637 -11.61 24.68 -48.62
C LEU A 637 -13.13 24.65 -49.00
N SER A 638 -13.94 24.26 -47.99
CA SER A 638 -15.17 24.87 -47.43
C SER A 638 -16.60 24.38 -47.75
N SER A 639 -17.31 24.10 -46.63
CA SER A 639 -18.68 24.45 -46.19
C SER A 639 -19.94 23.64 -46.59
N ALA A 640 -20.52 23.03 -45.54
CA ALA A 640 -21.93 22.99 -45.09
C ALA A 640 -23.05 22.39 -45.97
N SER A 641 -23.78 21.39 -45.42
CA SER A 641 -25.24 21.45 -45.23
C SER A 641 -25.78 20.17 -44.56
N ASN A 642 -26.69 20.38 -43.61
CA ASN A 642 -27.64 19.39 -43.11
C ASN A 642 -28.49 18.83 -44.25
N GLN A 643 -28.77 17.52 -44.23
CA GLN A 643 -30.12 16.97 -44.43
C GLN A 643 -30.13 15.47 -44.14
N SER A 644 -31.02 15.07 -43.23
CA SER A 644 -31.50 13.71 -43.05
C SER A 644 -32.27 13.24 -44.29
N PRO A 645 -32.44 11.91 -44.45
CA PRO A 645 -33.82 11.45 -44.62
C PRO A 645 -34.15 10.15 -43.86
N THR A 646 -35.32 10.21 -43.23
CA THR A 646 -36.40 9.21 -43.14
C THR A 646 -36.17 7.81 -42.56
N ILE A 647 -36.78 7.66 -41.39
CA ILE A 647 -37.39 6.47 -40.80
C ILE A 647 -38.38 5.81 -41.79
N SER A 648 -38.32 4.49 -41.92
CA SER A 648 -39.47 3.64 -42.21
C SER A 648 -39.54 2.52 -41.16
N GLN A 649 -40.55 2.60 -40.30
CA GLN A 649 -40.94 1.61 -39.30
C GLN A 649 -41.42 0.31 -39.99
N HIS A 650 -41.11 -0.86 -39.41
CA HIS A 650 -42.15 -1.85 -39.11
C HIS A 650 -41.72 -2.81 -37.99
N HIS A 651 -42.55 -2.78 -36.93
CA HIS A 651 -42.93 -3.83 -35.98
C HIS A 651 -41.87 -4.73 -35.34
N VAL A 652 -41.43 -4.34 -34.13
CA VAL A 652 -41.04 -5.30 -33.08
C VAL A 652 -42.25 -5.49 -32.16
N THR A 653 -42.81 -6.69 -32.20
CA THR A 653 -43.76 -7.18 -31.19
C THR A 653 -43.00 -7.56 -29.93
N SER A 654 -43.52 -7.06 -28.82
CA SER A 654 -43.16 -7.35 -27.44
C SER A 654 -43.10 -8.84 -27.11
N GLY A 655 -42.17 -9.25 -26.25
CA GLY A 655 -42.19 -10.59 -25.66
C GLY A 655 -40.95 -10.92 -24.82
N ASP A 656 -40.95 -10.44 -23.58
CA ASP A 656 -40.49 -11.13 -22.36
C ASP A 656 -39.10 -11.77 -22.31
N GLY A 657 -38.73 -12.19 -21.12
CA GLY A 657 -37.37 -12.57 -20.79
C GLY A 657 -37.35 -13.30 -19.47
N SER A 658 -36.14 -13.41 -18.94
CA SER A 658 -35.56 -14.63 -18.39
C SER A 658 -34.57 -15.20 -19.41
N MET A 659 -33.30 -15.21 -19.04
CA MET A 659 -32.32 -16.09 -19.66
C MET A 659 -32.65 -17.49 -19.15
N SER A 660 -33.55 -18.15 -19.89
CA SER A 660 -33.72 -19.59 -19.91
C SER A 660 -33.44 -20.02 -21.35
N LEU A 661 -32.35 -20.77 -21.52
CA LEU A 661 -32.09 -21.74 -22.60
C LEU A 661 -32.58 -21.32 -24.00
N VAL A 662 -31.76 -20.55 -24.72
CA VAL A 662 -31.69 -20.73 -26.19
C VAL A 662 -30.80 -21.95 -26.39
N THR A 663 -31.30 -23.01 -27.02
CA THR A 663 -30.50 -24.21 -27.29
C THR A 663 -29.37 -23.85 -28.25
N ASP A 664 -28.22 -24.52 -28.12
CA ASP A 664 -27.04 -24.31 -28.99
C ASP A 664 -27.39 -24.48 -30.49
N ASP A 665 -28.48 -25.19 -30.81
CA ASP A 665 -29.00 -25.40 -32.17
C ASP A 665 -29.65 -24.15 -32.80
N GLU A 666 -30.39 -23.33 -32.04
CA GLU A 666 -31.06 -22.14 -32.61
C GLU A 666 -30.06 -21.00 -32.94
N ARG A 667 -28.90 -20.96 -32.26
CA ARG A 667 -27.80 -20.03 -32.60
C ARG A 667 -26.90 -20.56 -33.72
N ARG A 668 -26.80 -21.89 -33.86
CA ARG A 668 -26.12 -22.57 -34.97
C ARG A 668 -26.77 -22.20 -36.30
N GLU A 669 -28.10 -22.16 -36.36
CA GLU A 669 -28.85 -21.77 -37.56
C GLU A 669 -28.66 -20.28 -37.96
N GLN A 670 -28.53 -19.36 -36.99
CA GLN A 670 -28.34 -17.93 -37.29
C GLN A 670 -26.94 -17.57 -37.81
N ALA A 671 -25.90 -18.32 -37.43
CA ALA A 671 -24.51 -18.12 -37.91
C ALA A 671 -24.27 -18.63 -39.34
N LEU A 672 -25.10 -19.57 -39.79
CA LEU A 672 -25.03 -20.23 -41.10
C LEU A 672 -25.77 -19.44 -42.21
N HIS A 673 -26.31 -18.27 -41.90
CA HIS A 673 -27.00 -17.41 -42.87
C HIS A 673 -26.06 -16.61 -43.79
N MET A 674 -24.74 -16.76 -43.60
CA MET A 674 -23.69 -16.15 -44.41
C MET A 674 -23.45 -16.98 -45.69
N THR A 675 -23.18 -16.32 -46.81
CA THR A 675 -22.90 -17.01 -48.07
C THR A 675 -21.51 -17.65 -48.08
N MET A 676 -21.32 -18.74 -48.85
CA MET A 676 -20.00 -19.36 -49.02
C MET A 676 -18.96 -18.37 -49.57
N ASP A 677 -19.40 -17.38 -50.35
CA ASP A 677 -18.57 -16.31 -50.90
C ASP A 677 -18.00 -15.37 -49.84
N GLU A 678 -18.84 -14.98 -48.89
CA GLU A 678 -18.44 -14.17 -47.73
C GLU A 678 -17.49 -14.98 -46.82
N PHE A 679 -17.75 -16.28 -46.66
CA PHE A 679 -16.88 -17.19 -45.91
C PHE A 679 -15.48 -17.33 -46.51
N LEU A 680 -15.38 -17.58 -47.82
CA LEU A 680 -14.10 -17.72 -48.51
C LEU A 680 -13.31 -16.40 -48.52
N SER A 681 -14.01 -15.26 -48.51
CA SER A 681 -13.41 -13.93 -48.37
C SER A 681 -12.83 -13.70 -46.97
N LEU A 682 -13.51 -14.17 -45.92
CA LEU A 682 -13.02 -14.13 -44.52
C LEU A 682 -11.77 -15.00 -44.28
N CYS A 683 -11.60 -16.07 -45.05
CA CYS A 683 -10.47 -17.00 -44.91
C CYS A 683 -9.13 -16.46 -45.43
N GLN A 684 -9.09 -15.26 -46.01
CA GLN A 684 -7.88 -14.53 -46.44
C GLN A 684 -6.90 -15.42 -47.24
N PHE A 685 -7.37 -15.97 -48.36
CA PHE A 685 -6.52 -16.68 -49.32
C PHE A 685 -5.64 -15.69 -50.10
N GLN A 686 -4.47 -16.13 -50.54
CA GLN A 686 -3.45 -15.24 -51.12
C GLN A 686 -3.71 -14.90 -52.60
N SER A 687 -4.56 -15.66 -53.30
CA SER A 687 -4.95 -15.38 -54.69
C SER A 687 -6.46 -15.53 -54.90
N SER A 688 -7.05 -14.67 -55.72
CA SER A 688 -8.47 -14.74 -56.11
C SER A 688 -8.78 -16.05 -56.87
N GLN A 689 -7.83 -16.51 -57.69
CA GLN A 689 -7.95 -17.76 -58.44
C GLN A 689 -8.11 -19.00 -57.55
N GLN A 690 -7.51 -18.99 -56.35
CA GLN A 690 -7.66 -20.07 -55.36
C GLN A 690 -9.05 -20.07 -54.71
N GLN A 691 -9.65 -18.88 -54.50
CA GLN A 691 -11.02 -18.75 -54.01
C GLN A 691 -12.04 -19.22 -55.05
N ASP A 692 -11.84 -18.87 -56.32
CA ASP A 692 -12.72 -19.27 -57.42
C ASP A 692 -12.72 -20.79 -57.61
N THR A 693 -11.55 -21.42 -57.52
CA THR A 693 -11.41 -22.89 -57.64
C THR A 693 -12.11 -23.62 -56.49
N LEU A 694 -11.99 -23.12 -55.25
CA LEU A 694 -12.67 -23.69 -54.08
C LEU A 694 -14.19 -23.46 -54.13
N ARG A 695 -14.62 -22.32 -54.69
CA ARG A 695 -16.04 -22.03 -54.92
C ARG A 695 -16.66 -23.01 -55.90
N GLU A 696 -16.05 -23.19 -57.07
CA GLU A 696 -16.52 -24.16 -58.07
C GLU A 696 -16.55 -25.58 -57.50
N LEU A 697 -15.58 -25.94 -56.66
CA LEU A 697 -15.51 -27.24 -56.00
C LEU A 697 -16.67 -27.43 -55.00
N PHE A 698 -16.92 -26.45 -54.13
CA PHE A 698 -18.00 -26.54 -53.15
C PHE A 698 -19.39 -26.46 -53.79
N GLU A 699 -19.56 -25.72 -54.89
CA GLU A 699 -20.79 -25.73 -55.68
C GLU A 699 -21.00 -27.09 -56.37
N ARG A 700 -19.95 -27.67 -56.98
CA ARG A 700 -20.03 -28.96 -57.66
C ARG A 700 -20.37 -30.10 -56.71
N GLU A 701 -19.73 -30.14 -55.55
CA GLU A 701 -19.94 -31.18 -54.54
C GLU A 701 -21.10 -30.84 -53.56
N CYS A 702 -21.83 -29.73 -53.80
CA CYS A 702 -22.95 -29.25 -52.98
C CYS A 702 -22.60 -29.12 -51.48
N ILE A 703 -21.38 -28.65 -51.17
CA ILE A 703 -20.90 -28.45 -49.80
C ILE A 703 -21.37 -27.08 -49.28
N THR A 704 -22.31 -27.09 -48.35
CA THR A 704 -22.79 -25.92 -47.62
C THR A 704 -21.98 -25.69 -46.33
N LEU A 705 -22.10 -24.52 -45.69
CA LEU A 705 -21.28 -24.18 -44.50
C LEU A 705 -21.54 -25.10 -43.29
N ASP A 706 -22.75 -25.63 -43.17
CA ASP A 706 -23.16 -26.62 -42.18
C ASP A 706 -22.52 -27.99 -42.44
N ILE A 707 -22.45 -28.41 -43.71
CA ILE A 707 -21.72 -29.63 -44.09
C ILE A 707 -20.23 -29.42 -43.82
N LEU A 708 -19.66 -28.28 -44.26
CA LEU A 708 -18.26 -27.94 -44.06
C LEU A 708 -17.85 -27.88 -42.58
N ALA A 709 -18.78 -27.52 -41.69
CA ALA A 709 -18.59 -27.51 -40.24
C ALA A 709 -18.38 -28.91 -39.63
N GLU A 710 -18.90 -29.94 -40.29
CA GLU A 710 -18.81 -31.34 -39.84
C GLU A 710 -17.69 -32.10 -40.56
N MET A 711 -17.06 -31.49 -41.58
CA MET A 711 -15.96 -32.08 -42.32
C MET A 711 -14.65 -32.07 -41.53
N THR A 712 -13.90 -33.17 -41.66
CA THR A 712 -12.54 -33.30 -41.14
C THR A 712 -11.49 -32.97 -42.20
N HIS A 713 -10.23 -32.88 -41.78
CA HIS A 713 -9.11 -32.76 -42.72
C HIS A 713 -9.07 -33.90 -43.75
N ASN A 714 -9.56 -35.10 -43.42
CA ASN A 714 -9.60 -36.24 -44.34
C ASN A 714 -10.75 -36.10 -45.34
N ASP A 715 -11.93 -35.66 -44.90
CA ASP A 715 -13.08 -35.45 -45.79
C ASP A 715 -12.78 -34.38 -46.84
N LEU A 716 -12.12 -33.27 -46.43
CA LEU A 716 -11.67 -32.23 -47.36
C LEU A 716 -10.61 -32.72 -48.36
N LYS A 717 -9.82 -33.73 -47.97
CA LYS A 717 -8.80 -34.33 -48.84
C LYS A 717 -9.45 -35.25 -49.88
N GLU A 718 -10.52 -35.96 -49.52
CA GLU A 718 -11.26 -36.85 -50.41
C GLU A 718 -12.03 -36.10 -51.49
N ILE A 719 -12.52 -34.89 -51.19
CA ILE A 719 -13.14 -34.00 -52.19
C ILE A 719 -12.13 -33.22 -53.04
N GLY A 720 -10.82 -33.44 -52.86
CA GLY A 720 -9.77 -32.90 -53.74
C GLY A 720 -8.96 -31.70 -53.20
N ILE A 721 -9.15 -31.28 -51.94
CA ILE A 721 -8.35 -30.21 -51.32
C ILE A 721 -7.13 -30.82 -50.62
N HIS A 722 -6.06 -31.07 -51.37
CA HIS A 722 -4.89 -31.79 -50.83
C HIS A 722 -3.96 -30.93 -49.96
N ALA A 723 -3.85 -29.63 -50.23
CA ALA A 723 -2.97 -28.72 -49.51
C ALA A 723 -3.43 -28.52 -48.05
N TYR A 724 -2.56 -28.81 -47.09
CA TYR A 724 -2.90 -28.69 -45.67
C TYR A 724 -3.19 -27.23 -45.27
N GLY A 725 -2.43 -26.27 -45.80
CA GLY A 725 -2.66 -24.85 -45.55
C GLY A 725 -4.06 -24.37 -45.94
N GLU A 726 -4.62 -24.91 -47.04
CA GLU A 726 -5.99 -24.62 -47.48
C GLU A 726 -7.01 -25.27 -46.54
N ARG A 727 -6.86 -26.57 -46.26
CA ARG A 727 -7.74 -27.30 -45.34
C ARG A 727 -7.75 -26.69 -43.94
N HIS A 728 -6.57 -26.33 -43.42
CA HIS A 728 -6.44 -25.70 -42.10
C HIS A 728 -7.08 -24.31 -42.07
N LYS A 729 -6.94 -23.51 -43.14
CA LYS A 729 -7.62 -22.21 -43.23
C LYS A 729 -9.14 -22.35 -43.28
N LEU A 730 -9.67 -23.32 -44.02
CA LEU A 730 -11.11 -23.60 -44.09
C LEU A 730 -11.67 -24.07 -42.75
N LEU A 731 -11.06 -25.08 -42.13
CA LEU A 731 -11.52 -25.60 -40.83
C LEU A 731 -11.32 -24.60 -39.69
N LYS A 732 -10.24 -23.83 -39.70
CA LYS A 732 -10.04 -22.76 -38.71
C LYS A 732 -10.92 -21.54 -38.99
N GLY A 733 -11.29 -21.32 -40.25
CA GLY A 733 -12.26 -20.31 -40.68
C GLY A 733 -13.65 -20.64 -40.17
N ILE A 734 -14.11 -21.88 -40.33
CA ILE A 734 -15.41 -22.34 -39.82
C ILE A 734 -15.43 -22.33 -38.29
N GLU A 735 -14.34 -22.77 -37.64
CA GLU A 735 -14.18 -22.71 -36.18
C GLU A 735 -14.19 -21.25 -35.66
N ARG A 736 -13.58 -20.31 -36.38
CA ARG A 736 -13.63 -18.88 -36.08
C ARG A 736 -15.02 -18.30 -36.26
N LEU A 737 -15.77 -18.74 -37.28
CA LEU A 737 -17.15 -18.33 -37.49
C LEU A 737 -18.04 -18.76 -36.32
N TYR A 738 -17.88 -20.01 -35.87
CA TYR A 738 -18.56 -20.53 -34.69
C TYR A 738 -18.15 -19.84 -33.40
N LYS A 739 -16.86 -19.53 -33.25
CA LYS A 739 -16.37 -18.75 -32.11
C LYS A 739 -16.90 -17.33 -32.13
N GLN A 740 -16.95 -16.65 -33.27
CA GLN A 740 -17.52 -15.30 -33.41
C GLN A 740 -19.03 -15.28 -33.17
N ALA A 741 -19.76 -16.32 -33.60
CA ALA A 741 -21.18 -16.49 -33.31
C ALA A 741 -21.47 -16.83 -31.83
N LYS A 742 -20.51 -17.49 -31.15
CA LYS A 742 -20.55 -17.75 -29.70
C LYS A 742 -20.00 -16.61 -28.85
N ASP A 743 -19.30 -15.62 -29.40
CA ASP A 743 -18.54 -14.62 -28.65
C ASP A 743 -19.28 -13.26 -28.59
N PRO A 744 -19.89 -12.88 -27.44
CA PRO A 744 -20.49 -11.56 -27.24
C PRO A 744 -19.47 -10.41 -27.32
N TRP A 745 -18.18 -10.72 -27.40
CA TRP A 745 -17.03 -9.83 -27.27
C TRP A 745 -16.34 -9.49 -28.60
N SER A 746 -16.90 -9.87 -29.73
CA SER A 746 -16.32 -9.72 -31.08
C SER A 746 -15.92 -8.29 -31.49
N ASN A 747 -16.43 -7.27 -30.81
CA ASN A 747 -16.13 -5.85 -31.04
C ASN A 747 -15.38 -5.14 -29.89
N VAL A 748 -14.79 -5.87 -28.93
CA VAL A 748 -14.10 -5.30 -27.76
C VAL A 748 -12.58 -5.38 -27.95
N PRO A 749 -11.81 -4.27 -27.89
CA PRO A 749 -10.36 -4.29 -28.01
C PRO A 749 -9.69 -5.17 -26.95
N ASP A 750 -8.59 -5.81 -27.31
CA ASP A 750 -7.82 -6.73 -26.43
C ASP A 750 -7.18 -6.05 -25.20
N ARG A 751 -7.27 -4.71 -25.10
CA ARG A 751 -6.75 -3.92 -23.99
C ARG A 751 -7.78 -2.86 -23.54
N GLY A 752 -8.11 -2.89 -22.25
CA GLY A 752 -8.93 -1.87 -21.58
C GLY A 752 -10.36 -2.31 -21.26
N SER A 753 -11.06 -1.50 -20.47
CA SER A 753 -12.50 -1.63 -20.24
C SER A 753 -13.26 -0.67 -21.13
N ILE A 754 -14.33 -1.16 -21.77
CA ILE A 754 -15.31 -0.29 -22.45
C ILE A 754 -16.50 -0.08 -21.53
N PHE A 755 -17.01 1.15 -21.53
CA PHE A 755 -18.26 1.53 -20.89
C PHE A 755 -19.28 1.82 -21.98
N ILE A 756 -20.37 1.05 -21.98
CA ILE A 756 -21.47 1.20 -22.93
C ILE A 756 -22.66 1.75 -22.16
N GLU A 757 -23.01 3.01 -22.42
CA GLU A 757 -24.18 3.64 -21.82
C GLU A 757 -25.46 2.96 -22.33
N LEU A 758 -26.33 2.56 -21.40
CA LEU A 758 -27.63 1.96 -21.71
C LEU A 758 -28.69 3.06 -21.83
N ASP A 759 -29.57 2.94 -22.82
CA ASP A 759 -30.72 3.84 -22.97
C ASP A 759 -31.73 3.59 -21.85
N SER A 760 -32.33 4.65 -21.31
CA SER A 760 -33.34 4.55 -20.24
C SER A 760 -34.58 3.71 -20.61
N ASN A 761 -34.87 3.58 -21.90
CA ASN A 761 -35.98 2.75 -22.40
C ASN A 761 -35.59 1.28 -22.57
N ASP A 762 -34.28 0.97 -22.55
CA ASP A 762 -33.78 -0.39 -22.63
C ASP A 762 -34.34 -1.20 -21.46
N ARG A 763 -34.70 -2.44 -21.76
CA ARG A 763 -35.14 -3.39 -20.75
C ARG A 763 -34.03 -3.69 -19.76
N GLU A 764 -32.78 -3.76 -20.21
CA GLU A 764 -31.64 -4.03 -19.35
C GLU A 764 -31.42 -2.89 -18.35
N TYR A 765 -31.57 -1.64 -18.80
CA TYR A 765 -31.53 -0.45 -17.93
C TYR A 765 -32.58 -0.55 -16.83
N ARG A 766 -33.84 -0.82 -17.18
CA ARG A 766 -34.95 -0.90 -16.22
C ARG A 766 -34.76 -1.99 -15.18
N LEU A 767 -34.22 -3.15 -15.57
CA LEU A 767 -33.94 -4.23 -14.61
C LEU A 767 -32.86 -3.83 -13.59
N VAL A 768 -31.78 -3.19 -14.05
CA VAL A 768 -30.71 -2.72 -13.16
C VAL A 768 -31.20 -1.59 -12.25
N GLU A 769 -32.04 -0.69 -12.78
CA GLU A 769 -32.68 0.36 -11.99
C GLU A 769 -33.62 -0.22 -10.94
N ASP A 770 -34.55 -1.12 -11.31
CA ASP A 770 -35.49 -1.74 -10.39
C ASP A 770 -34.77 -2.50 -9.27
N GLU A 771 -33.73 -3.26 -9.62
CA GLU A 771 -32.89 -3.96 -8.65
C GLU A 771 -32.24 -2.98 -7.68
N LEU A 772 -31.68 -1.85 -8.18
CA LEU A 772 -31.11 -0.80 -7.33
C LEU A 772 -32.16 -0.16 -6.41
N GLN A 773 -33.36 0.15 -6.92
CA GLN A 773 -34.42 0.73 -6.09
C GLN A 773 -34.88 -0.25 -5.01
N SER A 774 -34.90 -1.55 -5.30
CA SER A 774 -35.28 -2.58 -4.34
C SER A 774 -34.34 -2.65 -3.12
N THR A 775 -33.11 -2.15 -3.27
CA THR A 775 -32.12 -2.10 -2.17
C THR A 775 -32.38 -0.99 -1.15
N ILE A 776 -33.35 -0.09 -1.40
CA ILE A 776 -33.66 0.99 -0.46
C ILE A 776 -34.24 0.40 0.82
N ARG A 777 -33.60 0.70 1.94
CA ARG A 777 -34.04 0.34 3.29
C ARG A 777 -34.16 1.60 4.13
N GLU A 778 -35.20 1.69 4.96
CA GLU A 778 -35.32 2.75 5.97
C GLU A 778 -34.28 2.48 7.08
N HIS A 779 -33.29 3.35 7.22
CA HIS A 779 -32.19 3.17 8.17
C HIS A 779 -32.26 4.21 9.30
N LYS A 780 -32.52 3.76 10.53
CA LYS A 780 -32.40 4.56 11.75
C LYS A 780 -31.09 4.24 12.44
N ASP A 781 -30.01 4.84 11.94
CA ASP A 781 -28.80 4.97 12.71
C ASP A 781 -28.18 6.34 12.45
N SER A 782 -27.40 6.81 13.42
CA SER A 782 -26.98 8.19 13.70
C SER A 782 -26.19 8.98 12.61
N CYS A 783 -26.26 8.60 11.32
CA CYS A 783 -25.32 9.05 10.28
C CYS A 783 -25.87 9.42 8.87
N GLY A 784 -27.17 9.55 8.59
CA GLY A 784 -27.56 9.99 7.22
C GLY A 784 -29.04 10.35 7.03
N GLY A 785 -29.28 11.36 6.19
CA GLY A 785 -30.58 11.98 5.94
C GLY A 785 -31.59 11.08 5.23
N ILE A 786 -32.85 11.51 5.29
CA ILE A 786 -34.00 10.74 4.81
C ILE A 786 -34.02 10.78 3.27
N PHE A 787 -34.12 9.64 2.61
CA PHE A 787 -34.40 9.54 1.18
C PHE A 787 -35.32 8.34 0.92
N THR A 788 -36.18 8.46 -0.07
CA THR A 788 -37.18 7.43 -0.41
C THR A 788 -36.92 6.78 -1.76
N ARG A 789 -36.04 7.37 -2.57
CA ARG A 789 -35.72 6.92 -3.93
C ARG A 789 -34.31 7.32 -4.35
N TYR A 790 -33.68 6.50 -5.18
CA TYR A 790 -32.51 6.93 -5.96
C TYR A 790 -32.95 7.58 -7.27
N ILE A 791 -32.36 8.71 -7.63
CA ILE A 791 -32.52 9.28 -8.97
C ILE A 791 -31.37 8.73 -9.80
N VAL A 792 -31.62 7.71 -10.62
CA VAL A 792 -30.60 7.15 -11.51
C VAL A 792 -30.36 8.14 -12.65
N LEU A 793 -29.11 8.55 -12.81
CA LEU A 793 -28.70 9.49 -13.85
C LEU A 793 -28.12 8.78 -15.07
N LYS A 794 -27.43 7.66 -14.84
CA LYS A 794 -26.68 6.94 -15.87
C LYS A 794 -26.43 5.49 -15.46
N ILE A 795 -26.60 4.54 -16.39
CA ILE A 795 -26.15 3.16 -16.24
C ILE A 795 -25.24 2.81 -17.42
N GLU A 796 -24.04 2.32 -17.12
CA GLU A 796 -23.03 1.94 -18.11
C GLU A 796 -22.68 0.47 -17.93
N LYS A 797 -22.88 -0.33 -18.98
CA LYS A 797 -22.44 -1.72 -19.03
C LYS A 797 -20.94 -1.79 -19.27
N ILE A 798 -20.25 -2.55 -18.42
CA ILE A 798 -18.80 -2.67 -18.45
C ILE A 798 -18.43 -3.91 -19.25
N ARG A 799 -17.53 -3.73 -20.23
CA ARG A 799 -16.98 -4.83 -21.02
C ARG A 799 -15.46 -4.90 -20.88
N ASN A 800 -14.96 -5.99 -20.29
CA ASN A 800 -13.52 -6.28 -20.18
C ASN A 800 -13.25 -7.77 -20.34
N ARG A 801 -12.65 -8.14 -21.48
CA ARG A 801 -12.40 -9.55 -21.86
C ARG A 801 -11.48 -10.28 -20.88
N ARG A 802 -10.34 -9.68 -20.51
CA ARG A 802 -9.35 -10.30 -19.62
C ARG A 802 -9.88 -10.55 -18.21
N LEU A 803 -10.75 -9.67 -17.70
CA LEU A 803 -11.40 -9.86 -16.41
C LEU A 803 -12.51 -10.91 -16.50
N TRP A 804 -13.26 -10.93 -17.60
CA TRP A 804 -14.29 -11.92 -17.86
C TRP A 804 -13.72 -13.35 -17.92
N ASP A 805 -12.63 -13.55 -18.66
CA ASP A 805 -12.01 -14.88 -18.80
C ASP A 805 -11.52 -15.43 -17.45
N ARG A 806 -10.93 -14.57 -16.60
CA ARG A 806 -10.53 -14.94 -15.23
C ARG A 806 -11.72 -15.27 -14.35
N TYR A 807 -12.77 -14.48 -14.43
CA TYR A 807 -14.01 -14.72 -13.71
C TYR A 807 -14.63 -16.07 -14.11
N CYS A 808 -14.72 -16.37 -15.41
CA CYS A 808 -15.21 -17.65 -15.91
C CYS A 808 -14.35 -18.82 -15.45
N HIS A 809 -13.02 -18.70 -15.50
CA HIS A 809 -12.12 -19.74 -15.00
C HIS A 809 -12.40 -20.03 -13.52
N ARG A 810 -12.49 -18.98 -12.69
CA ARG A 810 -12.73 -19.14 -11.25
C ARG A 810 -14.13 -19.65 -10.94
N ARG A 811 -15.13 -19.26 -11.72
CA ARG A 811 -16.49 -19.78 -11.62
C ARG A 811 -16.54 -21.28 -11.84
N ASN A 812 -15.82 -21.77 -12.85
CA ASN A 812 -15.75 -23.20 -13.14
C ASN A 812 -15.06 -23.97 -11.99
N GLU A 813 -13.97 -23.45 -11.43
CA GLU A 813 -13.34 -24.06 -10.24
C GLU A 813 -14.32 -24.15 -9.05
N ILE A 814 -15.12 -23.10 -8.83
CA ILE A 814 -16.13 -23.11 -7.75
C ILE A 814 -17.25 -24.11 -8.05
N ALA A 815 -17.66 -24.23 -9.31
CA ALA A 815 -18.65 -25.20 -9.74
C ALA A 815 -18.15 -26.63 -9.51
N ASP A 816 -16.90 -26.92 -9.89
CA ASP A 816 -16.24 -28.21 -9.66
C ASP A 816 -16.20 -28.52 -8.15
N ASP A 817 -15.85 -27.50 -7.34
CA ASP A 817 -15.85 -27.60 -5.89
C ASP A 817 -17.26 -27.69 -5.28
N ASN A 818 -18.34 -27.41 -6.01
CA ASN A 818 -19.71 -27.33 -5.49
C ASN A 818 -20.71 -28.17 -6.31
N ASN A 819 -20.31 -29.39 -6.68
CA ASN A 819 -21.16 -30.38 -7.36
C ASN A 819 -21.80 -29.86 -8.66
N GLY A 820 -21.06 -29.03 -9.42
CA GLY A 820 -21.53 -28.42 -10.67
C GLY A 820 -22.35 -27.14 -10.51
N HIS A 821 -22.54 -26.64 -9.28
CA HIS A 821 -23.27 -25.39 -9.06
C HIS A 821 -22.34 -24.18 -8.92
N GLU A 822 -22.41 -23.26 -9.90
CA GLU A 822 -21.58 -22.05 -9.99
C GLU A 822 -21.85 -21.01 -8.87
N ASN A 823 -23.04 -21.05 -8.24
CA ASN A 823 -23.49 -20.11 -7.19
C ASN A 823 -23.27 -18.62 -7.53
N GLU A 824 -23.57 -18.20 -8.76
CA GLU A 824 -23.47 -16.80 -9.17
C GLU A 824 -24.53 -15.92 -8.48
N ARG A 825 -24.15 -14.69 -8.12
CA ARG A 825 -25.02 -13.62 -7.61
C ARG A 825 -24.59 -12.26 -8.14
N LEU A 826 -25.54 -11.33 -8.27
CA LEU A 826 -25.26 -9.92 -8.54
C LEU A 826 -25.29 -9.14 -7.24
N LEU A 827 -24.24 -8.36 -6.96
CA LEU A 827 -24.06 -7.64 -5.70
C LEU A 827 -23.53 -6.22 -5.94
N PHE A 828 -24.10 -5.25 -5.23
CA PHE A 828 -23.66 -3.86 -5.30
C PHE A 828 -22.38 -3.65 -4.50
N HIS A 829 -21.46 -2.86 -5.04
CA HIS A 829 -20.18 -2.54 -4.43
C HIS A 829 -19.86 -1.04 -4.55
N GLY A 830 -19.54 -0.43 -3.41
CA GLY A 830 -19.07 0.95 -3.31
C GLY A 830 -17.56 1.01 -3.06
N SER A 831 -16.80 1.52 -4.03
CA SER A 831 -15.33 1.64 -3.93
C SER A 831 -14.90 3.11 -3.74
N PRO A 832 -14.01 3.44 -2.78
CA PRO A 832 -13.46 4.79 -2.64
C PRO A 832 -12.54 5.17 -3.81
N PHE A 833 -12.08 4.19 -4.60
CA PHE A 833 -11.23 4.41 -5.77
C PHE A 833 -12.03 4.48 -7.08
N LEU A 834 -13.36 4.36 -7.03
CA LEU A 834 -14.22 4.20 -8.22
C LEU A 834 -13.99 5.31 -9.26
N ASN A 835 -13.96 6.58 -8.85
CA ASN A 835 -13.67 7.71 -9.75
C ASN A 835 -12.29 7.59 -10.42
N SER A 836 -11.28 7.09 -9.70
CA SER A 836 -9.93 6.89 -10.27
C SER A 836 -9.88 5.70 -11.22
N ILE A 837 -10.69 4.67 -10.98
CA ILE A 837 -10.79 3.46 -11.81
C ILE A 837 -11.57 3.77 -13.09
N MET A 838 -12.72 4.47 -13.01
CA MET A 838 -13.50 4.90 -14.18
C MET A 838 -12.64 5.73 -15.14
N ASN A 839 -11.81 6.64 -14.60
CA ASN A 839 -10.94 7.49 -15.41
C ASN A 839 -9.73 6.75 -16.02
N LYS A 840 -9.32 5.60 -15.47
CA LYS A 840 -8.12 4.86 -15.90
C LYS A 840 -8.43 3.49 -16.53
N GLY A 841 -9.69 3.06 -16.51
CA GLY A 841 -10.12 1.71 -16.88
C GLY A 841 -9.82 0.66 -15.79
N PHE A 842 -10.48 -0.49 -15.87
CA PHE A 842 -10.10 -1.65 -15.04
C PHE A 842 -8.89 -2.35 -15.68
N ASP A 843 -7.74 -2.32 -14.99
CA ASP A 843 -6.45 -2.87 -15.45
C ASP A 843 -5.84 -3.80 -14.39
N GLU A 844 -4.89 -4.66 -14.80
CA GLU A 844 -4.20 -5.68 -13.99
C GLU A 844 -3.52 -5.09 -12.74
N ARG A 845 -2.99 -3.87 -12.81
CA ARG A 845 -2.37 -3.18 -11.65
C ARG A 845 -3.38 -2.76 -10.58
N HIS A 846 -4.64 -2.55 -10.96
CA HIS A 846 -5.76 -2.31 -10.04
C HIS A 846 -6.51 -3.62 -9.72
N ALA A 847 -6.14 -4.75 -10.33
CA ALA A 847 -6.69 -6.07 -9.95
C ALA A 847 -6.18 -6.54 -8.58
N SER A 848 -5.11 -5.94 -8.02
CA SER A 848 -4.80 -6.04 -6.58
C SER A 848 -5.89 -5.41 -5.71
N ILE A 849 -6.52 -4.32 -6.18
CA ILE A 849 -7.75 -3.76 -5.60
C ILE A 849 -8.96 -4.65 -5.95
N ALA A 850 -8.86 -5.49 -6.99
CA ALA A 850 -9.79 -6.61 -7.15
C ALA A 850 -9.63 -7.70 -6.08
N GLY A 851 -8.41 -7.92 -5.58
CA GLY A 851 -8.16 -8.56 -4.27
C GLY A 851 -8.95 -7.93 -3.11
N MET A 852 -9.19 -6.60 -3.15
CA MET A 852 -10.02 -5.86 -2.20
C MET A 852 -11.52 -5.83 -2.56
N PHE A 853 -11.96 -6.21 -3.77
CA PHE A 853 -13.39 -6.42 -4.05
C PHE A 853 -13.93 -7.51 -3.12
N GLY A 854 -13.12 -8.53 -2.84
CA GLY A 854 -13.46 -9.55 -1.85
C GLY A 854 -13.60 -9.04 -0.40
N ALA A 855 -12.94 -7.95 -0.04
CA ALA A 855 -13.02 -7.38 1.31
C ALA A 855 -14.20 -6.41 1.50
N GLY A 856 -15.00 -6.18 0.45
CA GLY A 856 -16.01 -5.14 0.44
C GLY A 856 -17.27 -5.38 -0.39
N ILE A 857 -17.48 -6.57 -0.96
CA ILE A 857 -18.81 -6.95 -1.46
C ILE A 857 -19.67 -7.24 -0.24
N TYR A 858 -20.32 -6.18 0.24
CA TYR A 858 -21.23 -6.25 1.36
C TYR A 858 -22.66 -6.24 0.83
N PHE A 859 -23.50 -7.11 1.37
CA PHE A 859 -24.92 -7.03 1.11
C PHE A 859 -25.47 -5.73 1.69
N ALA A 860 -26.20 -4.99 0.87
CA ALA A 860 -26.93 -3.80 1.31
C ALA A 860 -27.96 -4.16 2.40
N GLU A 861 -28.43 -5.41 2.45
CA GLU A 861 -29.49 -5.80 3.38
C GLU A 861 -29.05 -5.83 4.85
N ASN A 862 -27.82 -6.25 5.19
CA ASN A 862 -27.42 -6.54 6.58
C ASN A 862 -26.11 -5.90 7.05
N SER A 863 -25.36 -5.18 6.19
CA SER A 863 -24.04 -4.64 6.57
C SER A 863 -24.04 -3.12 6.73
N SER A 864 -23.72 -2.68 7.95
CA SER A 864 -23.57 -1.26 8.32
C SER A 864 -22.45 -0.54 7.55
N LYS A 865 -21.47 -1.28 6.99
CA LYS A 865 -20.38 -0.73 6.17
C LYS A 865 -20.78 -0.52 4.70
N SER A 866 -21.70 -1.30 4.14
CA SER A 866 -22.22 -1.10 2.78
C SER A 866 -22.99 0.21 2.69
N ASN A 867 -23.79 0.48 3.73
CA ASN A 867 -24.56 1.69 3.87
C ASN A 867 -23.66 2.93 3.89
N GLN A 868 -22.47 2.87 4.49
CA GLN A 868 -21.50 3.99 4.51
C GLN A 868 -21.08 4.45 3.10
N TYR A 869 -21.03 3.55 2.11
CA TYR A 869 -20.66 3.89 0.74
C TYR A 869 -21.84 4.44 -0.08
N ILE A 870 -23.07 4.01 0.23
CA ILE A 870 -24.29 4.63 -0.28
C ILE A 870 -24.35 6.11 0.19
N TYR A 871 -23.91 6.39 1.42
CA TYR A 871 -23.83 7.73 2.03
C TYR A 871 -22.56 8.53 1.70
N GLY A 872 -21.63 8.06 0.87
CA GLY A 872 -20.64 8.94 0.20
C GLY A 872 -19.25 8.33 -0.03
N ILE A 873 -18.44 9.03 -0.83
CA ILE A 873 -17.09 8.60 -1.21
C ILE A 873 -16.11 8.80 -0.03
N GLY A 874 -15.32 7.77 0.30
CA GLY A 874 -14.16 7.90 1.20
C GLY A 874 -14.38 7.50 2.67
N GLY A 875 -15.13 6.42 2.94
CA GLY A 875 -15.19 5.84 4.29
C GLY A 875 -16.13 6.57 5.26
N GLY A 876 -17.25 7.09 4.77
CA GLY A 876 -18.31 7.65 5.61
C GLY A 876 -18.20 9.14 5.94
N ASN A 877 -17.43 9.92 5.18
CA ASN A 877 -17.27 11.38 5.34
C ASN A 877 -18.25 12.23 4.49
N GLY A 878 -19.11 11.60 3.67
CA GLY A 878 -20.05 12.30 2.79
C GLY A 878 -19.44 12.80 1.49
N CYS A 879 -20.15 13.63 0.73
CA CYS A 879 -19.65 14.13 -0.55
C CYS A 879 -18.41 15.02 -0.33
N LEU A 880 -17.39 14.94 -1.20
CA LEU A 880 -16.12 15.67 -1.01
C LEU A 880 -16.29 17.20 -0.97
N VAL A 881 -17.29 17.72 -1.69
CA VAL A 881 -17.55 19.16 -1.82
C VAL A 881 -18.21 19.72 -0.56
N HIS A 882 -19.29 19.08 -0.08
CA HIS A 882 -20.09 19.60 1.03
C HIS A 882 -19.79 18.91 2.37
N LYS A 883 -18.99 17.83 2.36
CA LYS A 883 -18.67 16.98 3.51
C LYS A 883 -19.91 16.50 4.28
N ASP A 884 -21.00 16.32 3.54
CA ASP A 884 -22.30 15.88 4.05
C ASP A 884 -22.62 14.48 3.54
N LYS A 885 -22.87 13.57 4.49
CA LYS A 885 -23.23 12.16 4.26
C LYS A 885 -24.57 12.04 3.51
N SER A 886 -25.42 13.03 3.68
CA SER A 886 -26.80 13.05 3.16
C SER A 886 -26.96 13.95 1.95
N CYS A 887 -25.86 14.47 1.38
CA CYS A 887 -25.94 15.44 0.30
C CYS A 887 -26.81 14.92 -0.86
N TYR A 888 -27.93 15.62 -1.10
CA TYR A 888 -28.92 15.34 -2.15
C TYR A 888 -28.56 15.97 -3.50
N ILE A 889 -27.56 16.86 -3.52
CA ILE A 889 -27.16 17.65 -4.69
C ILE A 889 -26.12 16.91 -5.54
N CYS A 890 -25.11 16.31 -4.90
CA CYS A 890 -24.00 15.66 -5.58
C CYS A 890 -24.39 14.29 -6.14
N SER A 891 -23.99 13.99 -7.38
CA SER A 891 -24.06 12.65 -7.94
C SER A 891 -23.05 11.71 -7.28
N ARG A 892 -23.41 10.43 -7.27
CA ARG A 892 -22.68 9.32 -6.64
C ARG A 892 -22.56 8.20 -7.66
N GLN A 893 -21.60 7.30 -7.43
CA GLN A 893 -21.35 6.17 -8.31
C GLN A 893 -21.24 4.88 -7.50
N MET A 894 -21.74 3.78 -8.07
CA MET A 894 -21.58 2.43 -7.53
C MET A 894 -21.44 1.40 -8.66
N LEU A 895 -20.92 0.22 -8.32
CA LEU A 895 -20.82 -0.90 -9.26
C LEU A 895 -21.83 -1.99 -8.90
N LEU A 896 -22.43 -2.61 -9.91
CA LEU A 896 -23.12 -3.89 -9.79
C LEU A 896 -22.19 -4.98 -10.33
N CYS A 897 -21.76 -5.87 -9.45
CA CYS A 897 -20.76 -6.89 -9.76
C CYS A 897 -21.38 -8.28 -9.75
N ARG A 898 -20.99 -9.11 -10.71
CA ARG A 898 -21.27 -10.55 -10.72
C ARG A 898 -20.24 -11.28 -9.89
N VAL A 899 -20.69 -12.17 -9.02
CA VAL A 899 -19.85 -12.81 -8.00
C VAL A 899 -20.18 -14.29 -7.87
N CYS A 900 -19.16 -15.14 -7.73
CA CYS A 900 -19.35 -16.57 -7.46
C CYS A 900 -19.07 -16.90 -5.99
N LEU A 901 -20.01 -17.58 -5.32
CA LEU A 901 -19.92 -17.88 -3.89
C LEU A 901 -19.53 -19.35 -3.63
N GLY A 902 -18.49 -19.57 -2.81
CA GLY A 902 -17.99 -20.91 -2.44
C GLY A 902 -18.88 -21.68 -1.44
N ARG A 903 -18.35 -22.76 -0.85
CA ARG A 903 -19.06 -23.57 0.16
C ARG A 903 -19.25 -22.79 1.48
N SER A 904 -20.41 -22.93 2.12
CA SER A 904 -20.66 -22.44 3.49
C SER A 904 -19.99 -23.31 4.55
N PHE A 905 -19.70 -22.71 5.70
CA PHE A 905 -19.19 -23.40 6.88
C PHE A 905 -20.28 -23.49 7.96
N LEU A 906 -20.29 -24.59 8.72
CA LEU A 906 -21.18 -24.71 9.88
C LEU A 906 -20.77 -23.67 10.94
N GLN A 907 -21.71 -22.82 11.36
CA GLN A 907 -21.47 -21.65 12.22
C GLN A 907 -20.70 -21.99 13.51
N PHE A 908 -20.97 -23.14 14.13
CA PHE A 908 -20.31 -23.59 15.37
C PHE A 908 -18.87 -24.11 15.15
N SER A 909 -18.48 -24.37 13.91
CA SER A 909 -17.15 -24.88 13.54
C SER A 909 -16.23 -23.82 12.95
N ALA A 910 -16.78 -22.62 12.68
CA ALA A 910 -16.10 -21.51 12.02
C ALA A 910 -15.24 -20.73 13.02
N SER A 911 -13.91 -20.79 12.87
CA SER A 911 -12.93 -20.04 13.67
C SER A 911 -12.19 -19.01 12.80
N LYS A 912 -12.08 -17.77 13.30
CA LYS A 912 -11.39 -16.67 12.59
C LYS A 912 -9.87 -16.84 12.71
N LEU A 913 -9.14 -16.78 11.59
CA LEU A 913 -7.68 -16.89 11.58
C LEU A 913 -7.03 -15.57 12.03
N ALA A 914 -6.10 -15.63 13.00
CA ALA A 914 -5.52 -14.46 13.66
C ALA A 914 -4.47 -13.68 12.83
N HIS A 915 -4.11 -14.13 11.62
CA HIS A 915 -2.96 -13.58 10.86
C HIS A 915 -3.24 -13.30 9.37
N ALA A 916 -4.47 -12.92 9.02
CA ALA A 916 -4.75 -12.44 7.66
C ALA A 916 -4.48 -10.91 7.55
N PRO A 917 -3.95 -10.41 6.42
CA PRO A 917 -3.72 -8.98 6.20
C PRO A 917 -4.99 -8.14 6.38
N PRO A 918 -4.90 -6.83 6.68
CA PRO A 918 -6.07 -5.97 6.85
C PRO A 918 -6.99 -6.04 5.62
N GLY A 919 -8.22 -6.54 5.80
CA GLY A 919 -9.21 -6.76 4.73
C GLY A 919 -9.48 -8.22 4.39
N HIS A 920 -8.64 -9.17 4.80
CA HIS A 920 -8.88 -10.60 4.61
C HIS A 920 -9.50 -11.21 5.87
N HIS A 921 -10.72 -11.73 5.78
CA HIS A 921 -11.36 -12.48 6.86
C HIS A 921 -11.26 -13.96 6.54
N SER A 922 -10.12 -14.59 6.83
CA SER A 922 -9.97 -16.04 6.68
C SER A 922 -10.65 -16.75 7.85
N VAL A 923 -11.58 -17.64 7.55
CA VAL A 923 -12.30 -18.50 8.50
C VAL A 923 -11.97 -19.96 8.18
N ILE A 924 -11.73 -20.79 9.20
CA ILE A 924 -11.57 -22.25 9.06
C ILE A 924 -12.74 -22.93 9.76
N GLY A 925 -13.38 -23.92 9.12
CA GLY A 925 -14.45 -24.71 9.72
C GLY A 925 -14.86 -25.93 8.89
N ARG A 926 -15.84 -26.70 9.38
CA ARG A 926 -16.41 -27.84 8.65
C ARG A 926 -17.42 -27.33 7.59
N PRO A 927 -17.28 -27.68 6.31
CA PRO A 927 -18.20 -27.23 5.27
C PRO A 927 -19.60 -27.86 5.46
N SER A 928 -20.67 -27.08 5.23
CA SER A 928 -22.05 -27.58 5.17
C SER A 928 -22.32 -28.27 3.82
N GLN A 929 -23.28 -29.20 3.79
CA GLN A 929 -23.82 -29.70 2.52
C GLN A 929 -24.82 -28.68 1.96
N GLY A 930 -24.59 -28.22 0.73
CA GLY A 930 -25.29 -27.08 0.14
C GLY A 930 -24.50 -25.79 0.33
N GLY A 931 -24.32 -25.03 -0.76
CA GLY A 931 -23.65 -23.73 -0.77
C GLY A 931 -24.31 -22.71 0.16
N LEU A 932 -23.70 -21.53 0.27
CA LEU A 932 -24.12 -20.49 1.22
C LEU A 932 -25.60 -20.11 1.05
N VAL A 933 -26.39 -20.32 2.11
CA VAL A 933 -27.75 -19.79 2.26
C VAL A 933 -27.71 -18.31 2.70
N TYR A 934 -26.64 -17.90 3.40
CA TYR A 934 -26.50 -16.55 3.95
C TYR A 934 -25.27 -15.78 3.43
N PRO A 935 -25.49 -14.58 2.87
CA PRO A 935 -24.53 -13.54 2.46
C PRO A 935 -23.28 -13.25 3.30
N GLU A 936 -23.41 -13.35 4.62
CA GLU A 936 -22.54 -12.69 5.60
C GLU A 936 -21.34 -13.55 6.04
N TYR A 937 -21.17 -14.73 5.43
CA TYR A 937 -20.19 -15.75 5.85
C TYR A 937 -19.15 -16.10 4.77
N VAL A 938 -18.89 -15.20 3.82
CA VAL A 938 -18.02 -15.47 2.66
C VAL A 938 -16.57 -15.01 2.89
N ILE A 939 -15.61 -15.89 2.63
CA ILE A 939 -14.19 -15.56 2.48
C ILE A 939 -13.93 -15.35 0.99
N TYR A 940 -13.58 -14.13 0.59
CA TYR A 940 -13.34 -13.83 -0.81
C TYR A 940 -11.85 -13.78 -1.17
N ARG A 941 -11.52 -14.26 -2.38
CA ARG A 941 -10.29 -13.94 -3.12
C ARG A 941 -10.67 -13.08 -4.33
N GLY A 942 -9.79 -12.16 -4.75
CA GLY A 942 -10.13 -11.12 -5.73
C GLY A 942 -10.53 -11.57 -7.14
N GLU A 943 -10.37 -12.85 -7.46
CA GLU A 943 -10.68 -13.44 -8.77
C GLU A 943 -12.14 -13.95 -8.86
N GLN A 944 -12.95 -13.72 -7.81
CA GLN A 944 -14.33 -14.23 -7.72
C GLN A 944 -15.42 -13.23 -8.15
N ALA A 945 -15.06 -12.05 -8.66
CA ALA A 945 -16.02 -11.00 -9.02
C ALA A 945 -15.70 -10.29 -10.34
N TYR A 946 -16.72 -10.03 -11.15
CA TYR A 946 -16.68 -9.28 -12.40
C TYR A 946 -17.56 -8.02 -12.30
N PRO A 947 -17.03 -6.80 -12.50
CA PRO A 947 -17.84 -5.59 -12.52
C PRO A 947 -18.66 -5.54 -13.81
N GLU A 948 -19.98 -5.62 -13.71
CA GLU A 948 -20.87 -5.76 -14.86
C GLU A 948 -21.53 -4.43 -15.25
N TYR A 949 -21.92 -3.61 -14.26
CA TYR A 949 -22.48 -2.28 -14.50
C TYR A 949 -21.88 -1.20 -13.58
N SER A 950 -21.75 0.01 -14.10
CA SER A 950 -21.47 1.24 -13.37
C SER A 950 -22.74 2.10 -13.35
N ILE A 951 -23.17 2.53 -12.16
CA ILE A 951 -24.41 3.27 -11.97
C ILE A 951 -24.08 4.62 -11.33
N THR A 952 -24.48 5.70 -11.98
CA THR A 952 -24.43 7.07 -11.45
C THR A 952 -25.82 7.49 -10.99
N TYR A 953 -25.95 7.97 -9.74
CA TYR A 953 -27.25 8.28 -9.13
C TYR A 953 -27.18 9.48 -8.16
N LYS A 954 -28.34 10.02 -7.75
CA LYS A 954 -28.51 11.01 -6.68
C LYS A 954 -29.52 10.53 -5.64
N LEU A 955 -29.49 11.10 -4.44
CA LEU A 955 -30.48 10.84 -3.41
C LEU A 955 -31.65 11.83 -3.56
N LEU A 956 -32.90 11.34 -3.51
CA LEU A 956 -34.08 12.20 -3.48
C LEU A 956 -34.37 12.67 -2.05
N ASN A 957 -34.44 13.97 -1.81
CA ASN A 957 -34.87 14.53 -0.52
C ASN A 957 -36.41 14.54 -0.44
N PRO A 958 -37.04 13.78 0.48
CA PRO A 958 -38.49 13.72 0.60
C PRO A 958 -39.10 15.01 1.17
N MET A 959 -38.30 15.92 1.75
CA MET A 959 -38.76 17.20 2.31
C MET A 959 -38.82 18.35 1.28
N ASN A 960 -38.30 18.16 0.05
CA ASN A 960 -38.33 19.18 -1.02
C ASN A 960 -39.50 18.99 -1.99
N ASN A 961 -40.57 18.29 -1.59
CA ASN A 961 -41.69 17.97 -2.46
C ASN A 961 -42.72 19.12 -2.63
N ASP A 962 -42.30 20.37 -2.42
CA ASP A 962 -43.09 21.55 -2.78
C ASP A 962 -42.34 22.35 -3.87
N ASN A 963 -42.78 22.15 -5.11
CA ASN A 963 -42.49 22.91 -6.34
C ASN A 963 -41.06 22.87 -6.91
N ASP A 964 -40.85 21.99 -7.90
CA ASP A 964 -40.36 22.35 -9.25
C ASP A 964 -40.53 21.18 -10.24
#